data_AF-A0A421JFV5-F1
#
_entry.id   AF-A0A421JFV5-F1
#
_cell.length_a   1.000
_cell.length_b   1.000
_cell.length_c   1.000
_cell.angle_alpha   90.00
_cell.angle_beta   90.00
_cell.angle_gamma   90.00
#
_symmetry.space_group_name_H-M   'P 1'
#
loop_
_entity.id
_entity.type
_entity.pdbx_description
1 polymer ?
#
loop_
_entity_poly.entity_id
_entity_poly.type
_entity_poly.pdbx_seq_one_letter_code
_entity_poly.pdbx_strand_id
1 'polypeptide(L)'
;MKWPAVNGVSCVTYYAHDHELVDNAIRFYTNYLGLTIHSETQNGVYLASDDSLLVLKLAVNKDAPDSAELKKIHQGFVDELNVVDWRSRAPGFTLSIADLNSTILKLQQAGLPLQITPNDLYPNEAYFVDPLGNLVGLTTTANPLSLVPPVQKLDQPNAGPIMSATVSEATTNNGASLKGSKNVAVMTSGGDAPGMNACVRAVVRAAIYHECKAFCVMEGYEGLVRGGKDYIKEMSWSDVRGLLAEGGTNIGTARCKAFRERPGRLQACQNMIEAGIDALIVCGGDGSLTGADLFRAEWPSLIKELLDTDRIDQVQYHKYKHLNICGTVGSIDNDMATTDATIGAYSALARVCQAIDYIDATANSHSRAFVVEVMGRHCGWLALMAGIATSADYIMIPEKPSSSKGWKEQMGKIVSKHRSKGKRRTIVIVAEGAITSELEPISSKEVRDELVKLGLDTRITTLGHVQRGGTAVAYDRILATLQGVEAVKAVLECTPDTPSPLIAIVENKIVRKSLVEAVRITQSVAEAIENKDFDKAMDLRDSEFVEHLHNFIAMNSANHNEPSLPVEKRKKIAIVNVGAPAGGMNSAVYAMATYCMSRGHTPYAIHNGFSGLARHESVNSIDWLSIQGYNSVGGSEIGTNRATPHETDIGMIAYYFEKYQFDGLILVGGFEAFVSLDQLEKARCTYPSFRIPMVLIPATISNNVPGTEYSLGADTCLNALVEYCDVVKQSASATRDRAFVIEVQGGNSGYIATFASLAVGAQVSYVPEEGVALDQLEADIAFLRKQFASEKGMSKSGKLILKSSNASKVLTTQVLADIIKQEANGEFDTKTAIPGHVQQGGLPSPIDRTRAARFAIRSVQFIEDSFDTISKHHYDVDFPVENTELSNTAAVLGVKSSHLRFTSIRKLYDFETELGRRMPKKISWKFTRDVADRLVGRKRLTKESANPEIRNKLGESNSHDSLRSCLPLISNLSQIAFKHYNDLNAFEKQKCTDMLAELRKLYSAKEKILNNTTFRFIGDPIPPSPTETTSSKIRHEIDIKPQLHSLRCQKHIIGSNLSHMLISDVQECILTNWKRRPIKSVHLQNIDASILQLVSSGPVIVERACNSVLVIECHQLRLHDVVNCTIVVNVSNDRIVIERCNNLKIAPKNKQDLTIDDFSWPTLGEVNPHYTISQFQDHPWIDHIQDGALNSAQLTQLKKATETSVREEGLYKNDPSG
;
A
#
# COMPACT_ATOMS: atom_id res chain seq x y z
N MET A 1 31.70 -44.64 -13.54
CA MET A 1 30.26 -44.35 -13.73
C MET A 1 29.88 -44.65 -15.18
N LYS A 2 28.76 -45.35 -15.41
CA LYS A 2 28.10 -45.38 -16.72
C LYS A 2 27.66 -43.95 -17.02
N TRP A 3 28.14 -43.37 -18.12
CA TRP A 3 27.62 -42.09 -18.59
C TRP A 3 26.12 -42.26 -18.85
N PRO A 4 25.28 -41.23 -18.62
CA PRO A 4 23.94 -41.25 -19.19
C PRO A 4 24.11 -41.46 -20.70
N ALA A 5 23.40 -42.44 -21.25
CA ALA A 5 23.52 -42.78 -22.67
C ALA A 5 23.14 -41.60 -23.59
N VAL A 6 22.47 -40.58 -23.04
CA VAL A 6 22.04 -39.37 -23.71
C VAL A 6 22.40 -38.17 -22.82
N ASN A 7 23.32 -37.32 -23.27
CA ASN A 7 23.78 -36.12 -22.55
C ASN A 7 22.88 -34.89 -22.77
N GLY A 8 21.87 -35.01 -23.64
CA GLY A 8 20.98 -33.92 -24.04
C GLY A 8 20.40 -34.16 -25.44
N VAL A 9 19.61 -33.21 -25.94
CA VAL A 9 19.08 -33.23 -27.30
C VAL A 9 20.00 -32.39 -28.18
N SER A 10 20.63 -33.00 -29.18
CA SER A 10 21.56 -32.32 -30.08
C SER A 10 20.88 -31.65 -31.27
N CYS A 11 19.79 -32.24 -31.77
CA CYS A 11 19.05 -31.72 -32.92
C CYS A 11 17.61 -32.27 -32.91
N VAL A 12 16.63 -31.43 -33.21
CA VAL A 12 15.25 -31.86 -33.53
C VAL A 12 15.11 -31.90 -35.04
N THR A 13 14.54 -32.96 -35.60
CA THR A 13 14.35 -33.09 -37.06
C THR A 13 12.86 -33.10 -37.40
N TYR A 14 12.42 -32.18 -38.25
CA TYR A 14 11.09 -32.18 -38.85
C TYR A 14 11.11 -32.55 -40.31
N TYR A 15 10.05 -33.25 -40.70
CA TYR A 15 9.84 -33.74 -42.04
C TYR A 15 8.67 -33.01 -42.68
N ALA A 16 8.87 -32.50 -43.89
CA ALA A 16 7.84 -31.87 -44.70
C ALA A 16 7.62 -32.70 -45.98
N HIS A 17 6.39 -32.68 -46.51
CA HIS A 17 6.02 -33.46 -47.70
C HIS A 17 6.73 -32.96 -48.97
N ASP A 18 6.86 -31.64 -49.11
CA ASP A 18 7.46 -30.97 -50.26
C ASP A 18 8.42 -29.84 -49.84
N HIS A 19 9.16 -29.30 -50.80
CA HIS A 19 10.07 -28.19 -50.58
C HIS A 19 9.35 -26.87 -50.25
N GLU A 20 8.10 -26.69 -50.68
CA GLU A 20 7.32 -25.49 -50.41
C GLU A 20 6.94 -25.38 -48.92
N LEU A 21 6.58 -26.50 -48.29
CA LEU A 21 6.35 -26.58 -46.85
C LEU A 21 7.64 -26.40 -46.04
N VAL A 22 8.79 -26.87 -46.55
CA VAL A 22 10.09 -26.57 -45.93
C VAL A 22 10.34 -25.06 -45.93
N ASP A 23 10.14 -24.37 -47.06
CA ASP A 23 10.34 -22.93 -47.16
C ASP A 23 9.37 -22.15 -46.23
N ASN A 24 8.13 -22.61 -46.10
CA ASN A 24 7.15 -22.04 -45.17
C ASN A 24 7.56 -22.23 -43.71
N ALA A 25 8.06 -23.42 -43.33
CA ALA A 25 8.59 -23.68 -42.01
C ALA A 25 9.83 -22.83 -41.71
N ILE A 26 10.76 -22.69 -42.67
CA ILE A 26 11.94 -21.81 -42.53
C ILE A 26 11.51 -20.38 -42.21
N ARG A 27 10.61 -19.81 -43.02
CA ARG A 27 10.10 -18.45 -42.80
C ARG A 27 9.44 -18.30 -41.42
N PHE A 28 8.67 -19.29 -40.99
CA PHE A 28 8.00 -19.28 -39.69
C PHE A 28 9.01 -19.24 -38.53
N TYR A 29 9.96 -20.17 -38.50
CA TYR A 29 10.94 -20.27 -37.43
C TYR A 29 11.90 -19.08 -37.38
N THR A 30 12.26 -18.51 -38.53
CA THR A 30 13.10 -17.31 -38.60
C THR A 30 12.35 -16.06 -38.13
N ASN A 31 11.10 -15.86 -38.55
CA ASN A 31 10.35 -14.63 -38.23
C ASN A 31 9.85 -14.59 -36.78
N TYR A 32 9.35 -15.72 -36.25
CA TYR A 32 8.69 -15.75 -34.94
C TYR A 32 9.62 -16.16 -33.80
N LEU A 33 10.53 -17.10 -34.05
CA LEU A 33 11.45 -17.63 -33.03
C LEU A 33 12.90 -17.15 -33.19
N GLY A 34 13.21 -16.39 -34.25
CA GLY A 34 14.52 -15.76 -34.44
C GLY A 34 15.65 -16.73 -34.83
N LEU A 35 15.33 -17.91 -35.38
CA LEU A 35 16.35 -18.88 -35.81
C LEU A 35 16.97 -18.48 -37.15
N THR A 36 18.29 -18.65 -37.28
CA THR A 36 19.04 -18.34 -38.50
C THR A 36 19.46 -19.62 -39.24
N ILE A 37 19.62 -19.53 -40.56
CA ILE A 37 20.09 -20.65 -41.38
C ILE A 37 21.58 -20.84 -41.10
N HIS A 38 21.93 -21.95 -40.45
CA HIS A 38 23.32 -22.29 -40.11
C HIS A 38 24.03 -23.02 -41.26
N SER A 39 23.34 -23.97 -41.90
CA SER A 39 23.87 -24.70 -43.06
C SER A 39 22.78 -25.37 -43.89
N GLU A 40 22.92 -25.34 -45.21
CA GLU A 40 22.10 -26.08 -46.15
C GLU A 40 22.85 -27.31 -46.66
N THR A 41 22.23 -28.48 -46.58
CA THR A 41 22.78 -29.74 -47.12
C THR A 41 21.80 -30.34 -48.12
N GLN A 42 22.27 -31.25 -48.98
CA GLN A 42 21.38 -31.99 -49.89
C GLN A 42 20.26 -32.77 -49.16
N ASN A 43 20.42 -33.04 -47.86
CA ASN A 43 19.50 -33.81 -47.03
C ASN A 43 18.66 -32.95 -46.06
N GLY A 44 18.62 -31.63 -46.23
CA GLY A 44 17.81 -30.71 -45.42
C GLY A 44 18.54 -29.44 -44.98
N VAL A 45 17.76 -28.50 -44.43
CA VAL A 45 18.19 -27.19 -43.94
C VAL A 45 18.31 -27.21 -42.42
N TYR A 46 19.44 -26.71 -41.89
CA TYR A 46 19.67 -26.60 -40.45
C TYR A 46 19.50 -25.15 -39.99
N LEU A 47 18.56 -24.93 -39.06
CA LEU A 47 18.31 -23.68 -38.37
C LEU A 47 18.92 -23.72 -36.96
N ALA A 48 19.59 -22.66 -36.53
CA ALA A 48 20.18 -22.57 -35.20
C ALA A 48 19.85 -21.24 -34.50
N SER A 49 19.87 -21.26 -33.16
CA SER A 49 19.88 -20.03 -32.36
C SER A 49 21.28 -19.40 -32.29
N ASP A 50 21.37 -18.12 -31.93
CA ASP A 50 22.64 -17.36 -31.88
C ASP A 50 23.72 -18.04 -31.00
N ASP A 51 23.32 -18.72 -29.93
CA ASP A 51 24.21 -19.45 -29.03
C ASP A 51 24.51 -20.90 -29.49
N SER A 52 23.97 -21.34 -30.63
CA SER A 52 24.09 -22.70 -31.20
C SER A 52 23.62 -23.85 -30.29
N LEU A 53 22.89 -23.53 -29.21
CA LEU A 53 22.34 -24.51 -28.25
C LEU A 53 21.08 -25.22 -28.76
N LEU A 54 20.34 -24.59 -29.68
CA LEU A 54 19.17 -25.17 -30.34
C LEU A 54 19.50 -25.37 -31.83
N VAL A 55 19.36 -26.60 -32.32
CA VAL A 55 19.51 -26.94 -33.74
C VAL A 55 18.25 -27.66 -34.24
N LEU A 56 17.59 -27.09 -35.24
CA LEU A 56 16.42 -27.65 -35.90
C LEU A 56 16.78 -28.03 -37.33
N LYS A 57 16.57 -29.29 -37.71
CA LYS A 57 16.75 -29.78 -39.08
C LYS A 57 15.39 -29.91 -39.76
N LEU A 58 15.22 -29.27 -40.90
CA LEU A 58 14.05 -29.41 -41.77
C LEU A 58 14.44 -30.25 -42.99
N ALA A 59 13.79 -31.38 -43.18
CA ALA A 59 14.06 -32.32 -44.27
C ALA A 59 12.80 -32.67 -45.05
N VAL A 60 12.94 -33.03 -46.32
CA VAL A 60 11.82 -33.49 -47.14
C VAL A 60 11.65 -35.00 -46.98
N ASN A 61 10.43 -35.44 -46.68
CA ASN A 61 10.04 -36.85 -46.68
C ASN A 61 8.62 -36.98 -47.25
N LYS A 62 8.46 -37.81 -48.29
CA LYS A 62 7.16 -38.03 -48.96
C LYS A 62 6.12 -38.72 -48.07
N ASP A 63 6.54 -39.36 -46.98
CA ASP A 63 5.65 -39.97 -45.99
C ASP A 63 5.10 -38.96 -44.96
N ALA A 64 5.54 -37.69 -45.01
CA ALA A 64 5.02 -36.65 -44.13
C ALA A 64 3.62 -36.16 -44.60
N PRO A 65 2.79 -35.63 -43.67
CA PRO A 65 1.43 -35.19 -43.97
C PRO A 65 1.38 -34.16 -45.09
N ASP A 66 0.43 -34.31 -46.00
CA ASP A 66 0.20 -33.35 -47.08
C ASP A 66 -0.52 -32.08 -46.57
N SER A 67 -0.62 -31.05 -47.41
CA SER A 67 -1.25 -29.78 -47.03
C SER A 67 -2.72 -29.93 -46.60
N ALA A 68 -3.46 -30.94 -47.08
CA ALA A 68 -4.85 -31.16 -46.71
C ALA A 68 -4.98 -31.83 -45.34
N GLU A 69 -4.09 -32.77 -45.03
CA GLU A 69 -4.00 -33.40 -43.71
C GLU A 69 -3.54 -32.41 -42.64
N LEU A 70 -2.56 -31.55 -42.95
CA LEU A 70 -2.09 -30.50 -42.03
C LEU A 70 -3.22 -29.56 -41.61
N LYS A 71 -4.10 -29.16 -42.55
CA LYS A 71 -5.27 -28.33 -42.22
C LYS A 71 -6.24 -29.01 -41.25
N LYS A 72 -6.43 -30.33 -41.37
CA LYS A 72 -7.27 -31.10 -40.44
C LYS A 72 -6.66 -31.15 -39.04
N ILE A 73 -5.34 -31.34 -38.94
CA ILE A 73 -4.63 -31.35 -37.65
C ILE A 73 -4.76 -29.99 -36.96
N HIS A 74 -4.52 -28.89 -37.69
CA HIS A 74 -4.68 -27.54 -37.15
C HIS A 74 -6.10 -27.27 -36.67
N GLN A 75 -7.10 -27.63 -37.47
CA GLN A 75 -8.50 -27.45 -37.09
C GLN A 75 -8.85 -28.24 -35.82
N GLY A 76 -8.35 -29.47 -35.69
CA GLY A 76 -8.58 -30.28 -34.49
C GLY A 76 -8.03 -29.65 -33.20
N PHE A 77 -6.84 -29.04 -33.25
CA PHE A 77 -6.31 -28.29 -32.09
C PHE A 77 -7.13 -27.04 -31.79
N VAL A 78 -7.53 -26.28 -32.82
CA VAL A 78 -8.36 -25.08 -32.66
C VAL A 78 -9.70 -25.39 -32.01
N ASP A 79 -10.37 -26.47 -32.44
CA ASP A 79 -11.67 -26.89 -31.90
C ASP A 79 -11.55 -27.30 -30.41
N GLU A 80 -10.37 -27.78 -29.98
CA GLU A 80 -10.10 -28.25 -28.61
C GLU A 80 -9.38 -27.22 -27.71
N LEU A 81 -9.11 -25.99 -28.17
CA LEU A 81 -8.25 -24.98 -27.52
C LEU A 81 -8.53 -24.74 -26.03
N ASN A 82 -9.81 -24.75 -25.63
CA ASN A 82 -10.26 -24.50 -24.25
C ASN A 82 -10.89 -25.74 -23.58
N VAL A 83 -10.84 -26.90 -24.24
CA VAL A 83 -11.53 -28.12 -23.77
C VAL A 83 -10.52 -29.12 -23.22
N VAL A 84 -9.37 -29.28 -23.90
CA VAL A 84 -8.36 -30.27 -23.55
C VAL A 84 -6.98 -29.62 -23.50
N ASP A 85 -6.15 -30.01 -22.53
CA ASP A 85 -4.75 -29.62 -22.46
C ASP A 85 -3.98 -30.27 -23.63
N TRP A 86 -3.47 -29.44 -24.55
CA TRP A 86 -2.78 -29.87 -25.76
C TRP A 86 -1.55 -30.72 -25.47
N ARG A 87 -0.91 -30.54 -24.30
CA ARG A 87 0.22 -31.37 -23.85
C ARG A 87 -0.13 -32.85 -23.70
N SER A 88 -1.41 -33.14 -23.43
CA SER A 88 -1.92 -34.51 -23.33
C SER A 88 -2.36 -35.10 -24.67
N ARG A 89 -2.56 -34.24 -25.69
CA ARG A 89 -3.18 -34.59 -26.97
C ARG A 89 -2.18 -35.16 -27.98
N ALA A 90 -0.99 -34.58 -28.04
CA ALA A 90 0.06 -34.96 -28.96
C ALA A 90 1.45 -34.78 -28.32
N PRO A 91 2.45 -35.59 -28.70
CA PRO A 91 3.82 -35.35 -28.30
C PRO A 91 4.31 -34.02 -28.87
N GLY A 92 4.85 -33.16 -28.01
CA GLY A 92 5.43 -31.88 -28.39
C GLY A 92 6.81 -31.68 -27.76
N PHE A 93 7.54 -30.69 -28.25
CA PHE A 93 8.81 -30.26 -27.68
C PHE A 93 8.66 -28.85 -27.10
N THR A 94 9.32 -28.59 -25.96
CA THR A 94 9.26 -27.28 -25.31
C THR A 94 10.62 -26.60 -25.38
N LEU A 95 10.64 -25.36 -25.85
CA LEU A 95 11.81 -24.51 -25.97
C LEU A 95 11.93 -23.57 -24.77
N SER A 96 13.15 -23.48 -24.23
CA SER A 96 13.47 -22.46 -23.22
C SER A 96 13.85 -21.15 -23.92
N ILE A 97 13.13 -20.07 -23.60
CA ILE A 97 13.33 -18.74 -24.19
C ILE A 97 13.50 -17.68 -23.10
N ALA A 98 14.29 -16.64 -23.38
CA ALA A 98 14.58 -15.58 -22.42
C ALA A 98 13.38 -14.64 -22.18
N ASP A 99 12.58 -14.39 -23.21
CA ASP A 99 11.43 -13.48 -23.16
C ASP A 99 10.18 -14.11 -23.81
N LEU A 100 9.35 -14.72 -22.96
CA LEU A 100 8.13 -15.40 -23.38
C LEU A 100 7.02 -14.42 -23.78
N ASN A 101 6.92 -13.27 -23.12
CA ASN A 101 5.84 -12.32 -23.35
C ASN A 101 5.91 -11.68 -24.74
N SER A 102 7.10 -11.23 -25.16
CA SER A 102 7.25 -10.64 -26.50
C SER A 102 7.00 -11.66 -27.61
N THR A 103 7.35 -12.92 -27.38
CA THR A 103 7.13 -14.02 -28.33
C THR A 103 5.65 -14.37 -28.43
N ILE A 104 4.93 -14.47 -27.30
CA ILE A 104 3.48 -14.67 -27.30
C ILE A 104 2.77 -13.55 -28.06
N LEU A 105 3.13 -12.28 -27.82
CA LEU A 105 2.52 -11.15 -28.52
C LEU A 105 2.76 -11.22 -30.04
N LYS A 106 3.96 -11.59 -30.49
CA LYS A 106 4.26 -11.78 -31.92
C LYS A 106 3.41 -12.90 -32.54
N LEU A 107 3.24 -14.01 -31.84
CA LEU A 107 2.43 -15.15 -32.29
C LEU A 107 0.92 -14.81 -32.31
N GLN A 108 0.43 -14.08 -31.30
CA GLN A 108 -0.95 -13.58 -31.26
C GLN A 108 -1.23 -12.56 -32.39
N GLN A 109 -0.30 -11.64 -32.65
CA GLN A 109 -0.41 -10.69 -33.78
C GLN A 109 -0.43 -11.39 -35.15
N ALA A 110 0.19 -12.56 -35.25
CA ALA A 110 0.14 -13.40 -36.44
C ALA A 110 -1.17 -14.17 -36.60
N GLY A 111 -2.08 -14.10 -35.62
CA GLY A 111 -3.36 -14.81 -35.63
C GLY A 111 -3.23 -16.31 -35.35
N LEU A 112 -2.15 -16.76 -34.71
CA LEU A 112 -1.96 -18.16 -34.37
C LEU A 112 -2.70 -18.52 -33.07
N PRO A 113 -3.44 -19.64 -33.04
CA PRO A 113 -4.08 -20.13 -31.82
C PRO A 113 -3.02 -20.59 -30.82
N LEU A 114 -3.12 -20.12 -29.58
CA LEU A 114 -2.15 -20.37 -28.51
C LEU A 114 -2.87 -20.87 -27.27
N GLN A 115 -2.41 -21.98 -26.70
CA GLN A 115 -2.85 -22.43 -25.38
C GLN A 115 -1.83 -21.98 -24.33
N ILE A 116 -2.23 -21.02 -23.48
CA ILE A 116 -1.36 -20.40 -22.48
C ILE A 116 -1.64 -21.02 -21.10
N THR A 117 -0.58 -21.42 -20.39
CA THR A 117 -0.65 -22.01 -19.06
C THR A 117 0.19 -21.19 -18.06
N PRO A 118 -0.31 -20.90 -16.84
CA PRO A 118 -1.64 -21.22 -16.31
C PRO A 118 -2.74 -20.25 -16.74
N ASN A 119 -2.41 -19.05 -17.22
CA ASN A 119 -3.39 -18.08 -17.71
C ASN A 119 -2.72 -17.03 -18.61
N ASP A 120 -3.52 -16.34 -19.41
CA ASP A 120 -3.09 -15.33 -20.40
C ASP A 120 -2.36 -14.12 -19.81
N LEU A 121 -2.54 -13.84 -18.52
CA LEU A 121 -1.96 -12.66 -17.85
C LEU A 121 -0.56 -12.93 -17.29
N TYR A 122 -0.29 -14.17 -16.90
CA TYR A 122 1.01 -14.62 -16.38
C TYR A 122 1.40 -15.94 -17.05
N PRO A 123 1.76 -15.89 -18.34
CA PRO A 123 2.18 -17.07 -19.07
C PRO A 123 3.47 -17.63 -18.46
N ASN A 124 3.45 -18.89 -18.06
CA ASN A 124 4.66 -19.65 -17.73
C ASN A 124 5.06 -20.56 -18.90
N GLU A 125 4.05 -21.08 -19.58
CA GLU A 125 4.18 -21.90 -20.78
C GLU A 125 3.17 -21.43 -21.83
N ALA A 126 3.56 -21.45 -23.10
CA ALA A 126 2.64 -21.23 -24.21
C ALA A 126 2.86 -22.29 -25.28
N TYR A 127 1.78 -22.91 -25.75
CA TYR A 127 1.82 -23.96 -26.77
C TYR A 127 1.13 -23.51 -28.05
N PHE A 128 1.74 -23.80 -29.20
CA PHE A 128 1.19 -23.57 -30.53
C PHE A 128 1.49 -24.74 -31.45
N VAL A 129 0.81 -24.79 -32.60
CA VAL A 129 1.07 -25.77 -33.66
C VAL A 129 1.89 -25.11 -34.77
N ASP A 130 2.99 -25.73 -35.19
CA ASP A 130 3.84 -25.24 -36.27
C ASP A 130 3.21 -25.48 -37.66
N PRO A 131 3.74 -24.89 -38.75
CA PRO A 131 3.23 -25.11 -40.11
C PRO A 131 3.28 -26.58 -40.60
N LEU A 132 4.04 -27.45 -39.92
CA LEU A 132 4.18 -28.87 -40.22
C LEU A 132 3.29 -29.75 -39.32
N GLY A 133 2.43 -29.16 -38.49
CA GLY A 133 1.47 -29.86 -37.64
C GLY A 133 2.02 -30.38 -36.30
N ASN A 134 3.22 -29.96 -35.90
CA ASN A 134 3.84 -30.36 -34.63
C ASN A 134 3.47 -29.40 -33.49
N LEU A 135 3.27 -29.96 -32.30
CA LEU A 135 3.04 -29.18 -31.08
C LEU A 135 4.36 -28.64 -30.51
N VAL A 136 4.44 -27.32 -30.37
CA VAL A 136 5.63 -26.60 -29.88
C VAL A 136 5.27 -25.81 -28.64
N GLY A 137 5.97 -26.08 -27.53
CA GLY A 137 5.88 -25.32 -26.29
C GLY A 137 6.98 -24.29 -26.16
N LEU A 138 6.69 -23.19 -25.47
CA LEU A 138 7.65 -22.15 -25.09
C LEU A 138 7.61 -21.95 -23.58
N THR A 139 8.75 -21.84 -22.92
CA THR A 139 8.83 -21.55 -21.48
C THR A 139 10.06 -20.74 -21.12
N THR A 140 10.02 -20.00 -20.01
CA THR A 140 11.19 -19.31 -19.44
C THR A 140 11.92 -20.13 -18.39
N THR A 141 11.39 -21.30 -18.01
CA THR A 141 12.01 -22.17 -17.00
C THR A 141 13.02 -23.13 -17.64
N ALA A 142 13.97 -23.61 -16.84
CA ALA A 142 14.93 -24.62 -17.30
C ALA A 142 14.27 -25.98 -17.59
N ASN A 143 13.19 -26.30 -16.87
CA ASN A 143 12.37 -27.49 -17.10
C ASN A 143 10.92 -27.06 -17.34
N PRO A 144 10.21 -27.65 -18.33
CA PRO A 144 8.76 -27.54 -18.39
C PRO A 144 8.14 -28.14 -17.11
N LEU A 145 6.98 -27.63 -16.69
CA LEU A 145 6.23 -28.03 -15.49
C LEU A 145 6.88 -27.64 -14.14
N SER A 146 7.66 -26.56 -14.09
CA SER A 146 8.23 -26.07 -12.83
C SER A 146 7.14 -25.64 -11.82
N LEU A 147 7.23 -26.12 -10.59
CA LEU A 147 6.37 -25.71 -9.47
C LEU A 147 6.65 -24.28 -8.97
N VAL A 148 7.78 -23.69 -9.37
CA VAL A 148 8.19 -22.32 -9.01
C VAL A 148 8.65 -21.57 -10.27
N PRO A 149 7.73 -21.18 -11.16
CA PRO A 149 8.06 -20.43 -12.36
C PRO A 149 8.29 -18.93 -12.05
N PRO A 150 9.14 -18.23 -12.82
CA PRO A 150 9.30 -16.79 -12.69
C PRO A 150 8.02 -16.08 -13.14
N VAL A 151 7.43 -15.26 -12.25
CA VAL A 151 6.20 -14.52 -12.57
C VAL A 151 6.51 -13.40 -13.57
N GLN A 152 6.10 -13.58 -14.83
CA GLN A 152 6.20 -12.57 -15.88
C GLN A 152 4.78 -12.18 -16.33
N LYS A 153 4.48 -10.89 -16.42
CA LYS A 153 3.14 -10.39 -16.75
C LYS A 153 3.05 -10.09 -18.25
N LEU A 154 2.05 -10.63 -18.95
CA LEU A 154 1.73 -10.23 -20.32
C LEU A 154 1.03 -8.87 -20.29
N ASP A 155 1.64 -7.84 -20.87
CA ASP A 155 0.97 -6.56 -21.10
C ASP A 155 0.12 -6.69 -22.38
N GLN A 156 -1.21 -6.71 -22.23
CA GLN A 156 -2.11 -6.78 -23.37
C GLN A 156 -1.94 -5.54 -24.26
N PRO A 157 -1.90 -5.69 -25.59
CA PRO A 157 -1.96 -4.56 -26.50
C PRO A 157 -3.32 -3.88 -26.32
N ASN A 158 -3.30 -2.62 -25.93
CA ASN A 158 -4.47 -1.80 -25.68
C ASN A 158 -5.50 -1.97 -26.83
N ALA A 159 -6.68 -2.52 -26.50
CA ALA A 159 -7.89 -2.18 -27.24
C ALA A 159 -8.01 -0.66 -27.18
N GLY A 160 -7.87 -0.01 -28.33
CA GLY A 160 -7.78 1.43 -28.42
C GLY A 160 -8.93 2.13 -27.68
N PRO A 161 -8.68 3.27 -27.02
CA PRO A 161 -9.75 4.06 -26.44
C PRO A 161 -10.62 4.58 -27.57
N ILE A 162 -11.89 4.16 -27.60
CA ILE A 162 -12.93 4.91 -28.32
C ILE A 162 -13.05 6.25 -27.59
N MET A 163 -12.39 7.25 -28.18
CA MET A 163 -12.52 8.70 -28.03
C MET A 163 -13.10 9.22 -26.69
N SER A 164 -12.19 9.72 -25.85
CA SER A 164 -12.38 10.99 -25.17
C SER A 164 -11.05 11.73 -25.20
N ALA A 165 -10.85 12.49 -26.27
CA ALA A 165 -9.69 13.34 -26.45
C ALA A 165 -9.85 14.57 -25.54
N THR A 166 -9.19 14.56 -24.39
CA THR A 166 -8.43 15.67 -23.77
C THR A 166 -8.02 15.24 -22.36
N VAL A 167 -7.03 14.36 -22.25
CA VAL A 167 -6.29 14.15 -21.01
C VAL A 167 -4.83 14.22 -21.37
N SER A 168 -4.24 15.39 -21.14
CA SER A 168 -2.79 15.56 -21.16
C SER A 168 -2.21 14.67 -20.07
N GLU A 169 -1.55 13.58 -20.46
CA GLU A 169 -0.80 12.72 -19.56
C GLU A 169 0.24 13.58 -18.82
N ALA A 170 0.03 13.72 -17.51
CA ALA A 170 1.05 14.24 -16.61
C ALA A 170 2.21 13.24 -16.60
N THR A 171 3.24 13.56 -17.37
CA THR A 171 4.56 12.93 -17.32
C THR A 171 5.01 12.80 -15.87
N THR A 172 5.24 11.56 -15.45
CA THR A 172 6.00 11.21 -14.26
C THR A 172 7.45 11.64 -14.44
N ASN A 173 7.71 12.94 -14.25
CA ASN A 173 9.07 13.44 -14.12
C ASN A 173 9.63 12.99 -12.76
N ASN A 174 10.42 11.93 -12.82
CA ASN A 174 11.38 11.60 -11.77
C ASN A 174 12.34 12.79 -11.60
N GLY A 175 12.31 13.41 -10.41
CA GLY A 175 13.49 14.05 -9.82
C GLY A 175 14.02 15.36 -10.43
N ALA A 176 13.19 16.23 -10.98
CA ALA A 176 13.60 17.63 -11.12
C ALA A 176 13.56 18.30 -9.74
N SER A 177 14.72 18.73 -9.25
CA SER A 177 14.83 19.51 -8.01
C SER A 177 14.06 20.83 -8.19
N LEU A 178 12.87 20.94 -7.58
CA LEU A 178 12.11 22.18 -7.42
C LEU A 178 12.87 23.11 -6.44
N LYS A 179 14.05 23.57 -6.83
CA LYS A 179 14.85 24.57 -6.11
C LYS A 179 14.49 25.95 -6.66
N GLY A 180 13.48 26.57 -6.06
CA GLY A 180 13.12 27.96 -6.33
C GLY A 180 13.29 28.80 -5.07
N SER A 181 14.10 29.87 -5.12
CA SER A 181 14.26 30.85 -4.04
C SER A 181 13.06 31.81 -3.93
N LYS A 182 11.83 31.29 -4.04
CA LYS A 182 10.61 32.10 -3.98
C LYS A 182 10.19 32.30 -2.52
N ASN A 183 9.76 33.50 -2.17
CA ASN A 183 9.16 33.80 -0.87
C ASN A 183 7.64 33.59 -0.95
N VAL A 184 7.11 32.68 -0.15
CA VAL A 184 5.71 32.26 -0.18
C VAL A 184 4.97 32.81 1.03
N ALA A 185 3.91 33.57 0.81
CA ALA A 185 3.03 34.06 1.86
C ALA A 185 1.71 33.29 1.88
N VAL A 186 1.17 33.02 3.08
CA VAL A 186 -0.17 32.46 3.28
C VAL A 186 -1.04 33.43 4.06
N MET A 187 -2.31 33.51 3.70
CA MET A 187 -3.30 34.28 4.43
C MET A 187 -4.62 33.53 4.55
N THR A 188 -5.34 33.77 5.63
CA THR A 188 -6.73 33.30 5.81
C THR A 188 -7.68 34.47 5.76
N SER A 189 -8.74 34.36 4.95
CA SER A 189 -9.71 35.45 4.80
C SER A 189 -11.13 34.92 4.66
N GLY A 190 -12.09 35.67 5.20
CA GLY A 190 -13.51 35.28 5.22
C GLY A 190 -13.94 34.81 6.61
N GLY A 191 -15.05 34.08 6.67
CA GLY A 191 -15.46 33.43 7.92
C GLY A 191 -14.50 32.29 8.27
N ASP A 192 -14.27 32.06 9.55
CA ASP A 192 -13.43 30.97 10.04
C ASP A 192 -14.06 29.60 9.73
N ALA A 193 -13.19 28.63 9.46
CA ALA A 193 -13.54 27.24 9.19
C ALA A 193 -12.51 26.30 9.87
N PRO A 194 -12.96 25.26 10.61
CA PRO A 194 -12.04 24.31 11.21
C PRO A 194 -11.16 23.63 10.16
N GLY A 195 -9.84 23.79 10.29
CA GLY A 195 -8.86 23.24 9.35
C GLY A 195 -8.01 24.31 8.65
N MET A 196 -8.38 25.59 8.71
CA MET A 196 -7.54 26.70 8.22
C MET A 196 -6.13 26.67 8.84
N ASN A 197 -6.04 26.44 10.14
CA ASN A 197 -4.77 26.24 10.85
C ASN A 197 -3.93 25.07 10.31
N ALA A 198 -4.57 23.96 9.95
CA ALA A 198 -3.89 22.81 9.33
C ALA A 198 -3.36 23.16 7.94
N CYS A 199 -4.10 23.94 7.15
CA CYS A 199 -3.67 24.47 5.85
C CYS A 199 -2.45 25.40 6.00
N VAL A 200 -2.53 26.39 6.91
CA VAL A 200 -1.41 27.32 7.18
C VAL A 200 -0.15 26.57 7.59
N ARG A 201 -0.27 25.60 8.51
CA ARG A 201 0.85 24.75 8.92
C ARG A 201 1.47 24.00 7.75
N ALA A 202 0.64 23.42 6.88
CA ALA A 202 1.11 22.67 5.74
C ALA A 202 1.86 23.56 4.74
N VAL A 203 1.32 24.75 4.44
CA VAL A 203 1.96 25.73 3.56
C VAL A 203 3.32 26.18 4.12
N VAL A 204 3.38 26.59 5.38
CA VAL A 204 4.64 27.05 6.00
C VAL A 204 5.71 25.95 5.97
N ARG A 205 5.37 24.73 6.38
CA ARG A 205 6.33 23.63 6.41
C ARG A 205 6.73 23.14 5.02
N ALA A 206 5.80 23.10 4.08
CA ALA A 206 6.11 22.72 2.70
C ALA A 206 7.01 23.77 2.03
N ALA A 207 6.76 25.07 2.23
CA ALA A 207 7.63 26.12 1.72
C ALA A 207 9.06 25.98 2.27
N ILE A 208 9.21 25.82 3.59
CA ILE A 208 10.53 25.64 4.22
C ILE A 208 11.22 24.35 3.73
N TYR A 209 10.46 23.26 3.54
CA TYR A 209 11.00 22.01 3.00
C TYR A 209 11.54 22.19 1.56
N HIS A 210 10.93 23.05 0.76
CA HIS A 210 11.38 23.44 -0.58
C HIS A 210 12.39 24.60 -0.57
N GLU A 211 13.05 24.87 0.56
CA GLU A 211 14.08 25.91 0.73
C GLU A 211 13.56 27.34 0.45
N CYS A 212 12.25 27.55 0.55
CA CYS A 212 11.57 28.84 0.41
C CYS A 212 11.43 29.52 1.78
N LYS A 213 11.39 30.86 1.80
CA LYS A 213 10.93 31.58 3.01
C LYS A 213 9.42 31.58 3.07
N ALA A 214 8.89 31.29 4.26
CA ALA A 214 7.46 31.27 4.51
C ALA A 214 7.04 32.53 5.27
N PHE A 215 5.96 33.17 4.84
CA PHE A 215 5.35 34.32 5.50
C PHE A 215 3.89 34.03 5.83
N CYS A 216 3.41 34.55 6.96
CA CYS A 216 1.99 34.60 7.30
C CYS A 216 1.52 36.05 7.27
N VAL A 217 0.41 36.29 6.57
CA VAL A 217 -0.29 37.58 6.58
C VAL A 217 -1.40 37.51 7.61
N MET A 218 -1.24 38.31 8.66
CA MET A 218 -2.19 38.39 9.77
C MET A 218 -3.47 39.12 9.35
N GLU A 219 -4.63 38.75 9.88
CA GLU A 219 -5.91 39.41 9.63
C GLU A 219 -6.34 39.47 8.15
N GLY A 220 -5.83 38.54 7.31
CA GLY A 220 -6.21 38.41 5.91
C GLY A 220 -5.87 39.65 5.07
N TYR A 221 -6.80 40.09 4.22
CA TYR A 221 -6.60 41.27 3.36
C TYR A 221 -6.35 42.56 4.15
N GLU A 222 -6.88 42.67 5.37
CA GLU A 222 -6.65 43.87 6.19
C GLU A 222 -5.17 44.01 6.54
N GLY A 223 -4.52 42.92 6.97
CA GLY A 223 -3.09 42.95 7.24
C GLY A 223 -2.24 43.05 5.97
N LEU A 224 -2.73 42.53 4.83
CA LEU A 224 -2.06 42.70 3.55
C LEU A 224 -2.01 44.18 3.14
N VAL A 225 -3.10 44.94 3.35
CA VAL A 225 -3.18 46.38 3.06
C VAL A 225 -2.42 47.21 4.08
N ARG A 226 -2.45 46.85 5.37
CA ARG A 226 -1.69 47.57 6.41
C ARG A 226 -0.18 47.37 6.28
N GLY A 227 0.25 46.16 5.90
CA GLY A 227 1.65 45.83 5.67
C GLY A 227 2.53 45.91 6.93
N GLY A 228 3.85 45.88 6.72
CA GLY A 228 4.84 45.94 7.79
C GLY A 228 5.05 44.63 8.54
N LYS A 229 6.06 44.61 9.42
CA LYS A 229 6.49 43.41 10.17
C LYS A 229 5.45 42.89 11.17
N ASP A 230 4.50 43.74 11.56
CA ASP A 230 3.45 43.38 12.51
C ASP A 230 2.34 42.55 11.86
N TYR A 231 2.06 42.77 10.57
CA TYR A 231 1.02 42.06 9.82
C TYR A 231 1.58 41.03 8.84
N ILE A 232 2.80 41.21 8.33
CA ILE A 232 3.47 40.26 7.43
C ILE A 232 4.66 39.68 8.17
N LYS A 233 4.50 38.47 8.71
CA LYS A 233 5.49 37.82 9.58
C LYS A 233 6.19 36.68 8.87
N GLU A 234 7.52 36.69 8.88
CA GLU A 234 8.32 35.52 8.48
C GLU A 234 8.13 34.42 9.52
N MET A 235 7.87 33.20 9.05
CA MET A 235 7.53 32.05 9.89
C MET A 235 8.65 31.01 9.83
N SER A 236 8.98 30.48 11.00
CA SER A 236 9.84 29.32 11.18
C SER A 236 9.03 28.02 11.24
N TRP A 237 9.75 26.89 11.16
CA TRP A 237 9.15 25.55 11.26
C TRP A 237 8.37 25.32 12.57
N SER A 238 8.85 25.92 13.66
CA SER A 238 8.31 25.83 15.02
C SER A 238 7.07 26.70 15.24
N ASP A 239 6.90 27.79 14.50
CA ASP A 239 5.81 28.75 14.74
C ASP A 239 4.42 28.16 14.43
N VAL A 240 4.35 27.16 13.54
CA VAL A 240 3.12 26.46 13.17
C VAL A 240 2.92 25.13 13.92
N ARG A 241 3.61 24.98 15.05
CA ARG A 241 3.46 23.82 15.94
C ARG A 241 2.05 23.76 16.54
N GLY A 242 1.50 22.55 16.61
CA GLY A 242 0.24 22.30 17.32
C GLY A 242 -1.01 22.74 16.58
N LEU A 243 -0.88 23.55 15.52
CA LEU A 243 -1.99 24.10 14.73
C LEU A 243 -2.98 23.05 14.19
N LEU A 244 -2.59 21.78 14.04
CA LEU A 244 -3.51 20.70 13.64
C LEU A 244 -4.69 20.53 14.62
N ALA A 245 -4.47 20.78 15.91
CA ALA A 245 -5.46 20.60 16.97
C ALA A 245 -6.11 21.93 17.41
N GLU A 246 -5.88 23.03 16.68
CA GLU A 246 -6.45 24.34 16.99
C GLU A 246 -7.64 24.64 16.06
N GLY A 247 -8.73 25.15 16.63
CA GLY A 247 -9.87 25.64 15.86
C GLY A 247 -9.63 27.01 15.23
N GLY A 248 -10.48 27.40 14.27
CA GLY A 248 -10.40 28.70 13.61
C GLY A 248 -9.10 28.92 12.83
N THR A 249 -8.57 30.15 12.90
CA THR A 249 -7.29 30.55 12.31
C THR A 249 -6.46 31.40 13.27
N ASN A 250 -5.24 30.94 13.57
CA ASN A 250 -4.31 31.61 14.49
C ASN A 250 -3.62 32.82 13.87
N ILE A 251 -3.69 32.97 12.54
CA ILE A 251 -3.22 34.18 11.86
C ILE A 251 -4.33 35.24 11.74
N GLY A 252 -5.54 34.95 12.24
CA GLY A 252 -6.66 35.87 12.19
C GLY A 252 -7.30 35.99 10.82
N THR A 253 -8.47 36.61 10.78
CA THR A 253 -9.22 36.91 9.56
C THR A 253 -10.08 38.14 9.78
N ALA A 254 -9.92 39.16 8.92
CA ALA A 254 -10.71 40.37 8.98
C ALA A 254 -11.30 40.71 7.61
N ARG A 255 -12.51 41.30 7.62
CA ARG A 255 -13.12 41.87 6.42
C ARG A 255 -12.44 43.21 6.11
N CYS A 256 -11.77 43.31 4.97
CA CYS A 256 -11.12 44.55 4.55
C CYS A 256 -11.99 45.34 3.58
N LYS A 257 -12.48 46.52 3.99
CA LYS A 257 -13.21 47.43 3.08
C LYS A 257 -12.27 48.08 2.07
N ALA A 258 -11.08 48.48 2.50
CA ALA A 258 -10.09 49.15 1.66
C ALA A 258 -9.69 48.30 0.45
N PHE A 259 -9.57 46.97 0.61
CA PHE A 259 -9.20 46.06 -0.48
C PHE A 259 -10.27 45.93 -1.59
N ARG A 260 -11.53 46.31 -1.30
CA ARG A 260 -12.57 46.40 -2.34
C ARG A 260 -12.31 47.53 -3.33
N GLU A 261 -11.57 48.55 -2.90
CA GLU A 261 -11.19 49.68 -3.72
C GLU A 261 -9.78 49.50 -4.28
N ARG A 262 -9.54 50.04 -5.49
CA ARG A 262 -8.24 49.94 -6.16
C ARG A 262 -7.08 50.54 -5.35
N PRO A 263 -7.22 51.67 -4.62
CA PRO A 263 -6.14 52.20 -3.78
C PRO A 263 -5.67 51.23 -2.69
N GLY A 264 -6.59 50.47 -2.09
CA GLY A 264 -6.22 49.45 -1.10
C GLY A 264 -5.46 48.29 -1.73
N ARG A 265 -5.86 47.85 -2.93
CA ARG A 265 -5.11 46.83 -3.69
C ARG A 265 -3.73 47.32 -4.11
N LEU A 266 -3.59 48.58 -4.52
CA LEU A 266 -2.31 49.21 -4.83
C LEU A 266 -1.37 49.18 -3.60
N GLN A 267 -1.90 49.52 -2.41
CA GLN A 267 -1.12 49.47 -1.17
C GLN A 267 -0.71 48.04 -0.80
N ALA A 268 -1.61 47.06 -0.94
CA ALA A 268 -1.30 45.64 -0.73
C ALA A 268 -0.18 45.15 -1.67
N CYS A 269 -0.22 45.56 -2.95
CA CYS A 269 0.82 45.24 -3.93
C CYS A 269 2.19 45.78 -3.48
N GLN A 270 2.26 47.04 -3.05
CA GLN A 270 3.50 47.63 -2.53
C GLN A 270 4.02 46.84 -1.32
N ASN A 271 3.18 46.55 -0.33
CA ASN A 271 3.59 45.85 0.88
C ASN A 271 4.16 44.44 0.59
N MET A 272 3.60 43.74 -0.39
CA MET A 272 4.13 42.44 -0.82
C MET A 272 5.54 42.57 -1.42
N ILE A 273 5.77 43.59 -2.26
CA ILE A 273 7.06 43.86 -2.89
C ILE A 273 8.10 44.25 -1.82
N GLU A 274 7.73 45.10 -0.87
CA GLU A 274 8.59 45.52 0.24
C GLU A 274 8.98 44.37 1.17
N ALA A 275 8.03 43.46 1.46
CA ALA A 275 8.30 42.22 2.21
C ALA A 275 9.08 41.19 1.37
N GLY A 276 9.20 41.42 0.07
CA GLY A 276 9.89 40.57 -0.87
C GLY A 276 9.14 39.29 -1.25
N ILE A 277 7.82 39.26 -1.13
CA ILE A 277 6.95 38.09 -1.37
C ILE A 277 6.74 37.88 -2.87
N ASP A 278 7.00 36.66 -3.36
CA ASP A 278 6.86 36.28 -4.78
C ASP A 278 5.56 35.50 -5.07
N ALA A 279 4.96 34.91 -4.03
CA ALA A 279 3.76 34.09 -4.17
C ALA A 279 2.80 34.27 -2.99
N LEU A 280 1.50 34.28 -3.28
CA LEU A 280 0.44 34.40 -2.28
C LEU A 280 -0.52 33.20 -2.34
N ILE A 281 -0.69 32.53 -1.21
CA ILE A 281 -1.66 31.46 -1.03
C ILE A 281 -2.82 31.99 -0.19
N VAL A 282 -4.03 31.96 -0.75
CA VAL A 282 -5.25 32.49 -0.12
C VAL A 282 -6.13 31.33 0.30
N CYS A 283 -6.32 31.17 1.62
CA CYS A 283 -7.26 30.22 2.19
C CYS A 283 -8.54 30.92 2.64
N GLY A 284 -9.66 30.67 1.98
CA GLY A 284 -10.92 31.34 2.29
C GLY A 284 -12.12 30.85 1.48
N GLY A 285 -13.28 31.48 1.72
CA GLY A 285 -14.51 31.22 0.97
C GLY A 285 -14.59 31.95 -0.37
N ASP A 286 -15.77 31.92 -1.00
CA ASP A 286 -16.01 32.44 -2.36
C ASP A 286 -15.54 33.91 -2.55
N GLY A 287 -15.91 34.81 -1.65
CA GLY A 287 -15.62 36.24 -1.77
C GLY A 287 -14.13 36.54 -1.58
N SER A 288 -13.46 35.75 -0.73
CA SER A 288 -12.01 35.86 -0.53
C SER A 288 -11.24 35.47 -1.78
N LEU A 289 -11.68 34.39 -2.44
CA LEU A 289 -11.10 33.86 -3.67
C LEU A 289 -11.43 34.73 -4.90
N THR A 290 -12.63 35.32 -4.94
CA THR A 290 -13.00 36.34 -5.93
C THR A 290 -12.10 37.57 -5.83
N GLY A 291 -11.84 38.05 -4.60
CA GLY A 291 -10.90 39.15 -4.37
C GLY A 291 -9.46 38.81 -4.79
N ALA A 292 -9.05 37.54 -4.63
CA ALA A 292 -7.73 37.06 -5.02
C ALA A 292 -7.56 37.07 -6.54
N ASP A 293 -8.60 36.63 -7.26
CA ASP A 293 -8.63 36.60 -8.71
C ASP A 293 -8.57 38.02 -9.30
N LEU A 294 -9.40 38.94 -8.78
CA LEU A 294 -9.37 40.36 -9.18
C LEU A 294 -8.00 40.98 -8.93
N PHE A 295 -7.38 40.68 -7.79
CA PHE A 295 -6.06 41.21 -7.45
C PHE A 295 -4.96 40.76 -8.41
N ARG A 296 -4.99 39.50 -8.85
CA ARG A 296 -4.09 39.01 -9.90
C ARG A 296 -4.37 39.69 -11.24
N ALA A 297 -5.63 39.81 -11.64
CA ALA A 297 -6.00 40.44 -12.92
C ALA A 297 -5.50 41.90 -13.01
N GLU A 298 -5.59 42.64 -11.90
CA GLU A 298 -5.12 44.03 -11.84
C GLU A 298 -3.61 44.18 -11.61
N TRP A 299 -2.89 43.13 -11.19
CA TRP A 299 -1.47 43.20 -10.81
C TRP A 299 -0.57 43.90 -11.84
N PRO A 300 -0.65 43.63 -13.16
CA PRO A 300 0.22 44.30 -14.14
C PRO A 300 -0.01 45.82 -14.21
N SER A 301 -1.25 46.26 -13.95
CA SER A 301 -1.59 47.69 -13.91
C SER A 301 -1.12 48.35 -12.63
N LEU A 302 -1.25 47.66 -11.49
CA LEU A 302 -0.84 48.16 -10.17
C LEU A 302 0.68 48.32 -10.10
N ILE A 303 1.45 47.33 -10.57
CA ILE A 303 2.91 47.40 -10.53
C ILE A 303 3.48 48.46 -11.48
N LYS A 304 2.80 48.69 -12.62
CA LYS A 304 3.16 49.80 -13.51
C LYS A 304 2.90 51.15 -12.85
N GLU A 305 1.76 51.30 -12.19
CA GLU A 305 1.44 52.53 -11.44
C GLU A 305 2.42 52.78 -10.29
N LEU A 306 2.87 51.74 -9.59
CA LEU A 306 3.92 51.86 -8.57
C LEU A 306 5.26 52.32 -9.15
N LEU A 307 5.60 51.89 -10.37
CA LEU A 307 6.79 52.35 -11.08
C LEU A 307 6.64 53.80 -11.55
N ASP A 308 5.50 54.13 -12.18
CA ASP A 308 5.21 55.48 -12.69
C ASP A 308 5.12 56.53 -11.55
N THR A 309 4.85 56.09 -10.31
CA THR A 309 4.79 56.94 -9.11
C THR A 309 6.07 56.90 -8.26
N ASP A 310 7.16 56.32 -8.78
CA ASP A 310 8.46 56.17 -8.11
C ASP A 310 8.39 55.49 -6.71
N ARG A 311 7.38 54.63 -6.48
CA ARG A 311 7.22 53.88 -5.23
C ARG A 311 8.03 52.57 -5.22
N ILE A 312 8.41 52.06 -6.39
CA ILE A 312 9.28 50.89 -6.57
C ILE A 312 10.34 51.18 -7.63
N ASP A 313 11.48 50.50 -7.55
CA ASP A 313 12.53 50.62 -8.55
C ASP A 313 12.35 49.67 -9.76
N GLN A 314 13.14 49.89 -10.80
CA GLN A 314 13.10 49.08 -12.03
C GLN A 314 13.46 47.60 -11.77
N VAL A 315 14.30 47.32 -10.76
CA VAL A 315 14.76 45.96 -10.43
C VAL A 315 13.62 45.17 -9.76
N GLN A 316 12.92 45.81 -8.82
CA GLN A 316 11.72 45.31 -8.15
C GLN A 316 10.60 45.10 -9.16
N TYR A 317 10.39 46.05 -10.09
CA TYR A 317 9.42 45.89 -11.17
C TYR A 317 9.70 44.64 -12.01
N HIS A 318 10.95 44.42 -12.44
CA HIS A 318 11.31 43.25 -13.23
C HIS A 318 11.20 41.93 -12.44
N LYS A 319 11.52 41.94 -11.14
CA LYS A 319 11.45 40.77 -10.27
C LYS A 319 10.01 40.36 -9.95
N TYR A 320 9.16 41.31 -9.57
CA TYR A 320 7.78 41.08 -9.12
C TYR A 320 6.73 41.29 -10.21
N LYS A 321 7.16 41.31 -11.48
CA LYS A 321 6.31 41.58 -12.65
C LYS A 321 5.03 40.74 -12.72
N HIS A 322 5.09 39.50 -12.24
CA HIS A 322 3.98 38.56 -12.24
C HIS A 322 3.67 38.09 -10.82
N LEU A 323 2.38 38.11 -10.46
CA LEU A 323 1.90 37.56 -9.19
C LEU A 323 1.60 36.07 -9.34
N ASN A 324 2.27 35.25 -8.53
CA ASN A 324 1.90 33.85 -8.36
C ASN A 324 0.85 33.75 -7.26
N ILE A 325 -0.36 33.34 -7.61
CA ILE A 325 -1.45 33.20 -6.63
C ILE A 325 -2.05 31.81 -6.69
N CYS A 326 -2.37 31.24 -5.53
CA CYS A 326 -3.08 29.97 -5.43
C CYS A 326 -4.20 30.08 -4.39
N GLY A 327 -5.37 29.54 -4.72
CA GLY A 327 -6.51 29.45 -3.81
C GLY A 327 -6.60 28.09 -3.13
N THR A 328 -7.04 28.07 -1.88
CA THR A 328 -7.57 26.89 -1.18
C THR A 328 -8.90 27.25 -0.54
N VAL A 329 -9.90 26.38 -0.60
CA VAL A 329 -11.26 26.72 -0.16
C VAL A 329 -11.45 26.43 1.33
N GLY A 330 -11.41 27.47 2.17
CA GLY A 330 -11.73 27.42 3.59
C GLY A 330 -13.15 27.93 3.83
N SER A 331 -14.13 27.02 3.81
CA SER A 331 -15.56 27.34 3.96
C SER A 331 -16.27 26.18 4.64
N ILE A 332 -17.20 26.48 5.55
CA ILE A 332 -18.09 25.47 6.15
C ILE A 332 -19.30 25.16 5.26
N ASP A 333 -19.61 26.05 4.32
CA ASP A 333 -20.87 26.02 3.57
C ASP A 333 -20.86 24.96 2.45
N ASN A 334 -19.67 24.48 2.06
CA ASN A 334 -19.42 23.62 0.88
C ASN A 334 -20.03 24.18 -0.41
N ASP A 335 -19.87 25.49 -0.60
CA ASP A 335 -20.55 26.28 -1.63
C ASP A 335 -19.78 26.41 -2.94
N MET A 336 -18.50 26.01 -2.97
CA MET A 336 -17.63 26.11 -4.15
C MET A 336 -17.85 24.95 -5.12
N ALA A 337 -18.42 25.23 -6.29
CA ALA A 337 -18.91 24.19 -7.21
C ALA A 337 -17.84 23.26 -7.80
N THR A 338 -16.57 23.68 -7.87
CA THR A 338 -15.51 22.90 -8.52
C THR A 338 -14.77 21.92 -7.61
N THR A 339 -15.19 21.79 -6.34
CA THR A 339 -14.57 20.92 -5.35
C THR A 339 -15.66 20.13 -4.62
N ASP A 340 -15.46 18.83 -4.42
CA ASP A 340 -16.45 17.96 -3.77
C ASP A 340 -16.62 18.32 -2.28
N ALA A 341 -15.52 18.75 -1.64
CA ALA A 341 -15.50 19.17 -0.25
C ALA A 341 -14.60 20.39 -0.04
N THR A 342 -15.07 21.34 0.77
CA THR A 342 -14.30 22.50 1.26
C THR A 342 -13.74 22.24 2.66
N ILE A 343 -12.61 22.87 2.98
CA ILE A 343 -11.98 22.74 4.31
C ILE A 343 -12.92 23.33 5.37
N GLY A 344 -13.39 22.46 6.27
CA GLY A 344 -14.24 22.80 7.41
C GLY A 344 -15.71 22.37 7.27
N ALA A 345 -16.15 21.96 6.08
CA ALA A 345 -17.52 21.53 5.84
C ALA A 345 -17.89 20.29 6.68
N TYR A 346 -17.02 19.27 6.71
CA TYR A 346 -17.26 18.07 7.49
C TYR A 346 -17.14 18.29 8.99
N SER A 347 -16.28 19.22 9.42
CA SER A 347 -16.21 19.64 10.83
C SER A 347 -17.50 20.32 11.27
N ALA A 348 -18.05 21.22 10.46
CA ALA A 348 -19.34 21.84 10.74
C ALA A 348 -20.47 20.80 10.77
N LEU A 349 -20.51 19.88 9.80
CA LEU A 349 -21.46 18.77 9.78
C LEU A 349 -21.36 17.89 11.04
N ALA A 350 -20.16 17.63 11.54
CA ALA A 350 -19.97 16.88 12.78
C ALA A 350 -20.54 17.61 14.00
N ARG A 351 -20.41 18.93 14.07
CA ARG A 351 -21.04 19.74 15.14
C ARG A 351 -22.56 19.73 15.05
N VAL A 352 -23.11 19.81 13.82
CA VAL A 352 -24.56 19.71 13.59
C VAL A 352 -25.09 18.35 14.05
N CYS A 353 -24.46 17.25 13.60
CA CYS A 353 -24.87 15.90 13.97
C CYS A 353 -24.75 15.67 15.48
N GLN A 354 -23.67 16.14 16.11
CA GLN A 354 -23.49 16.02 17.56
C GLN A 354 -24.62 16.73 18.34
N ALA A 355 -25.03 17.92 17.92
CA ALA A 355 -26.13 18.63 18.55
C ALA A 355 -27.47 17.90 18.38
N ILE A 356 -27.72 17.36 17.18
CA ILE A 356 -28.94 16.58 16.91
C ILE A 356 -28.92 15.26 17.69
N ASP A 357 -27.78 14.58 17.80
CA ASP A 357 -27.65 13.36 18.61
C ASP A 357 -27.97 13.64 20.11
N TYR A 358 -27.59 14.80 20.65
CA TYR A 358 -28.00 15.23 21.99
C TYR A 358 -29.51 15.53 22.09
N ILE A 359 -30.07 16.18 21.07
CA ILE A 359 -31.52 16.46 21.01
C ILE A 359 -32.28 15.14 20.96
N ASP A 360 -31.85 14.19 20.14
CA ASP A 360 -32.49 12.90 19.90
C ASP A 360 -32.67 12.08 21.18
N ALA A 361 -31.66 12.08 22.05
CA ALA A 361 -31.72 11.40 23.35
C ALA A 361 -32.87 11.91 24.24
N THR A 362 -33.22 13.20 24.14
CA THR A 362 -34.30 13.81 24.94
C THR A 362 -35.65 13.86 24.21
N ALA A 363 -35.61 14.00 22.88
CA ALA A 363 -36.79 14.10 22.03
C ALA A 363 -37.64 12.83 22.07
N ASN A 364 -37.00 11.67 22.15
CA ASN A 364 -37.68 10.38 22.20
C ASN A 364 -38.52 10.20 23.47
N SER A 365 -38.04 10.74 24.60
CA SER A 365 -38.71 10.65 25.90
C SER A 365 -40.03 11.42 25.95
N HIS A 366 -40.05 12.63 25.38
CA HIS A 366 -41.20 13.54 25.47
C HIS A 366 -42.10 13.59 24.22
N SER A 367 -41.82 12.78 23.19
CA SER A 367 -42.55 12.80 21.91
C SER A 367 -42.62 14.18 21.24
N ARG A 368 -41.52 14.93 21.27
CA ARG A 368 -41.45 16.34 20.84
C ARG A 368 -41.03 16.51 19.38
N ALA A 369 -41.26 17.72 18.86
CA ALA A 369 -40.68 18.18 17.62
C ALA A 369 -39.53 19.17 17.87
N PHE A 370 -38.50 19.13 17.05
CA PHE A 370 -37.39 20.07 17.10
C PHE A 370 -37.13 20.66 15.72
N VAL A 371 -36.95 21.96 15.69
CA VAL A 371 -36.52 22.72 14.51
C VAL A 371 -35.06 23.10 14.73
N VAL A 372 -34.16 22.56 13.90
CA VAL A 372 -32.72 22.78 14.02
C VAL A 372 -32.27 23.70 12.89
N GLU A 373 -31.82 24.89 13.25
CA GLU A 373 -31.35 25.90 12.29
C GLU A 373 -29.84 25.76 12.09
N VAL A 374 -29.44 25.47 10.84
CA VAL A 374 -28.06 25.19 10.44
C VAL A 374 -27.52 26.29 9.54
N MET A 375 -26.22 26.57 9.67
CA MET A 375 -25.54 27.52 8.79
C MET A 375 -25.40 26.95 7.38
N GLY A 376 -25.10 27.82 6.41
CA GLY A 376 -24.89 27.42 5.03
C GLY A 376 -25.05 28.55 4.03
N ARG A 377 -25.45 29.76 4.46
CA ARG A 377 -25.75 30.94 3.64
C ARG A 377 -26.56 30.63 2.37
N HIS A 378 -25.91 30.33 1.24
CA HIS A 378 -26.53 30.08 -0.06
C HIS A 378 -26.45 28.60 -0.49
N CYS A 379 -26.03 27.70 0.39
CA CYS A 379 -25.91 26.28 0.12
C CYS A 379 -26.65 25.41 1.16
N GLY A 380 -27.43 24.45 0.67
CA GLY A 380 -28.15 23.47 1.47
C GLY A 380 -27.35 22.23 1.88
N TRP A 381 -26.06 22.12 1.52
CA TRP A 381 -25.26 20.91 1.70
C TRP A 381 -25.22 20.44 3.16
N LEU A 382 -24.98 21.36 4.10
CA LEU A 382 -24.97 21.04 5.54
C LEU A 382 -26.32 20.49 6.01
N ALA A 383 -27.43 21.11 5.60
CA ALA A 383 -28.77 20.68 5.97
C ALA A 383 -29.13 19.31 5.37
N LEU A 384 -28.78 19.08 4.10
CA LEU A 384 -29.01 17.82 3.41
C LEU A 384 -28.21 16.68 4.05
N MET A 385 -26.91 16.87 4.24
CA MET A 385 -26.04 15.85 4.82
C MET A 385 -26.40 15.56 6.28
N ALA A 386 -26.75 16.60 7.06
CA ALA A 386 -27.28 16.42 8.40
C ALA A 386 -28.60 15.64 8.38
N GLY A 387 -29.50 15.96 7.43
CA GLY A 387 -30.78 15.26 7.27
C GLY A 387 -30.63 13.76 7.03
N ILE A 388 -29.67 13.37 6.18
CA ILE A 388 -29.32 11.96 5.95
C ILE A 388 -28.68 11.34 7.20
N ALA A 389 -27.69 12.03 7.79
CA ALA A 389 -26.92 11.50 8.91
C ALA A 389 -27.79 11.30 10.17
N THR A 390 -28.83 12.10 10.37
CA THR A 390 -29.68 12.07 11.57
C THR A 390 -31.11 11.57 11.30
N SER A 391 -31.41 11.13 10.07
CA SER A 391 -32.75 10.69 9.64
C SER A 391 -33.84 11.73 9.97
N ALA A 392 -33.60 12.98 9.56
CA ALA A 392 -34.53 14.09 9.72
C ALA A 392 -35.84 13.83 8.95
N ASP A 393 -36.96 14.31 9.50
CA ASP A 393 -38.29 14.15 8.90
C ASP A 393 -38.49 15.07 7.70
N TYR A 394 -37.89 16.25 7.74
CA TYR A 394 -37.99 17.24 6.69
C TYR A 394 -36.76 18.16 6.70
N ILE A 395 -36.30 18.54 5.52
CA ILE A 395 -35.21 19.52 5.35
C ILE A 395 -35.69 20.67 4.48
N MET A 396 -35.18 21.87 4.74
CA MET A 396 -35.45 23.07 3.93
C MET A 396 -34.13 23.61 3.42
N ILE A 397 -33.94 23.54 2.10
CA ILE A 397 -32.70 23.93 1.40
C ILE A 397 -33.02 24.89 0.24
N PRO A 398 -32.12 25.84 -0.07
CA PRO A 398 -32.33 26.80 -1.16
C PRO A 398 -32.40 26.16 -2.55
N GLU A 399 -31.72 25.02 -2.76
CA GLU A 399 -31.66 24.34 -4.06
C GLU A 399 -32.96 23.62 -4.42
N LYS A 400 -33.81 23.30 -3.43
CA LYS A 400 -35.11 22.65 -3.65
C LYS A 400 -36.19 23.31 -2.80
N PRO A 401 -36.57 24.55 -3.12
CA PRO A 401 -37.61 25.25 -2.40
C PRO A 401 -38.98 24.68 -2.76
N SER A 402 -39.90 24.76 -1.81
CA SER A 402 -41.32 24.48 -2.05
C SER A 402 -42.09 25.80 -2.17
N SER A 403 -43.27 25.78 -2.79
CA SER A 403 -44.08 26.98 -2.97
C SER A 403 -44.48 27.59 -1.61
N SER A 404 -44.66 28.92 -1.55
CA SER A 404 -45.09 29.67 -0.35
C SER A 404 -46.33 29.11 0.36
N LYS A 405 -47.25 28.50 -0.40
CA LYS A 405 -48.44 27.83 0.15
C LYS A 405 -48.25 26.33 0.37
N GLY A 406 -47.42 25.67 -0.45
CA GLY A 406 -47.28 24.21 -0.46
C GLY A 406 -46.38 23.64 0.65
N TRP A 407 -45.35 24.37 1.09
CA TRP A 407 -44.36 23.82 2.01
C TRP A 407 -44.96 23.45 3.38
N LYS A 408 -45.92 24.24 3.88
CA LYS A 408 -46.60 24.01 5.16
C LYS A 408 -47.41 22.72 5.12
N GLU A 409 -48.20 22.55 4.07
CA GLU A 409 -48.99 21.33 3.87
C GLU A 409 -48.11 20.10 3.66
N GLN A 410 -47.05 20.24 2.86
CA GLN A 410 -46.12 19.15 2.57
C GLN A 410 -45.43 18.66 3.84
N MET A 411 -44.89 19.60 4.62
CA MET A 411 -44.26 19.30 5.91
C MET A 411 -45.27 18.66 6.87
N GLY A 412 -46.47 19.23 7.00
CA GLY A 412 -47.51 18.67 7.87
C GLY A 412 -47.90 17.25 7.48
N LYS A 413 -48.10 16.99 6.18
CA LYS A 413 -48.40 15.64 5.66
C LYS A 413 -47.30 14.63 5.99
N ILE A 414 -46.04 14.98 5.76
CA ILE A 414 -44.89 14.08 6.02
C ILE A 414 -44.75 13.79 7.52
N VAL A 415 -44.74 14.84 8.35
CA VAL A 415 -44.63 14.69 9.80
C VAL A 415 -45.78 13.88 10.38
N SER A 416 -47.03 14.15 9.97
CA SER A 416 -48.18 13.38 10.44
C SER A 416 -48.11 11.92 10.02
N LYS A 417 -47.61 11.60 8.82
CA LYS A 417 -47.41 10.21 8.36
C LYS A 417 -46.37 9.46 9.18
N HIS A 418 -45.25 10.10 9.52
CA HIS A 418 -44.20 9.46 10.33
C HIS A 418 -44.71 9.18 11.75
N ARG A 419 -45.44 10.16 12.33
CA ARG A 419 -45.99 10.02 13.68
C ARG A 419 -47.11 8.99 13.76
N SER A 420 -47.98 8.89 12.75
CA SER A 420 -49.04 7.87 12.72
C SER A 420 -48.50 6.44 12.64
N LYS A 421 -47.29 6.27 12.10
CA LYS A 421 -46.54 5.00 12.09
C LYS A 421 -45.68 4.77 13.34
N GLY A 422 -45.75 5.65 14.34
CA GLY A 422 -45.15 5.45 15.65
C GLY A 422 -43.88 6.27 15.95
N LYS A 423 -43.36 7.06 15.00
CA LYS A 423 -42.17 7.90 15.26
C LYS A 423 -42.49 8.98 16.28
N ARG A 424 -41.90 8.86 17.46
CA ARG A 424 -42.15 9.78 18.60
C ARG A 424 -41.45 11.13 18.45
N ARG A 425 -40.24 11.12 17.89
CA ARG A 425 -39.42 12.32 17.67
C ARG A 425 -39.58 12.85 16.25
N THR A 426 -39.71 14.15 16.11
CA THR A 426 -39.76 14.83 14.81
C THR A 426 -38.63 15.84 14.73
N ILE A 427 -37.74 15.72 13.75
CA ILE A 427 -36.63 16.65 13.52
C ILE A 427 -36.82 17.32 12.16
N VAL A 428 -36.90 18.65 12.15
CA VAL A 428 -36.92 19.46 10.92
C VAL A 428 -35.67 20.32 10.88
N ILE A 429 -34.90 20.22 9.80
CA ILE A 429 -33.66 20.98 9.63
C ILE A 429 -33.91 22.14 8.66
N VAL A 430 -33.57 23.34 9.09
CA VAL A 430 -33.78 24.58 8.33
C VAL A 430 -32.41 25.18 8.03
N ALA A 431 -32.04 25.25 6.74
CA ALA A 431 -30.83 25.95 6.33
C ALA A 431 -30.98 27.47 6.51
N GLU A 432 -29.87 28.16 6.78
CA GLU A 432 -29.81 29.64 6.82
C GLU A 432 -30.38 30.28 5.54
N GLY A 433 -30.13 29.64 4.39
CA GLY A 433 -30.66 30.04 3.08
C GLY A 433 -32.02 29.46 2.73
N ALA A 434 -32.81 28.94 3.68
CA ALA A 434 -34.11 28.36 3.37
C ALA A 434 -35.06 29.42 2.79
N ILE A 435 -35.57 29.14 1.58
CA ILE A 435 -36.43 30.05 0.81
C ILE A 435 -37.61 29.30 0.20
N THR A 436 -38.66 30.03 -0.18
CA THR A 436 -39.76 29.55 -1.03
C THR A 436 -39.41 29.69 -2.51
N SER A 437 -40.20 29.08 -3.39
CA SER A 437 -40.07 29.27 -4.86
C SER A 437 -40.24 30.74 -5.29
N GLU A 438 -40.88 31.56 -4.45
CA GLU A 438 -41.02 33.00 -4.65
C GLU A 438 -39.84 33.83 -4.12
N LEU A 439 -38.80 33.17 -3.59
CA LEU A 439 -37.62 33.76 -2.92
C LEU A 439 -37.93 34.43 -1.57
N GLU A 440 -39.05 34.07 -0.94
CA GLU A 440 -39.35 34.52 0.43
C GLU A 440 -38.57 33.66 1.43
N PRO A 441 -37.84 34.24 2.38
CA PRO A 441 -37.10 33.48 3.38
C PRO A 441 -38.04 32.74 4.34
N ILE A 442 -37.74 31.49 4.63
CA ILE A 442 -38.50 30.66 5.58
C ILE A 442 -37.81 30.68 6.93
N SER A 443 -38.42 31.30 7.94
CA SER A 443 -37.83 31.40 9.27
C SER A 443 -38.08 30.15 10.12
N SER A 444 -37.11 29.79 10.99
CA SER A 444 -37.25 28.69 11.96
C SER A 444 -38.45 28.86 12.91
N LYS A 445 -38.88 30.12 13.15
CA LYS A 445 -40.09 30.46 13.92
C LYS A 445 -41.37 30.08 13.18
N GLU A 446 -41.47 30.35 11.90
CA GLU A 446 -42.64 29.96 11.09
C GLU A 446 -42.79 28.44 11.03
N VAL A 447 -41.67 27.73 10.86
CA VAL A 447 -41.65 26.25 10.88
C VAL A 447 -42.13 25.72 12.22
N ARG A 448 -41.66 26.29 13.34
CA ARG A 448 -42.13 25.95 14.68
C ARG A 448 -43.64 26.18 14.80
N ASP A 449 -44.13 27.36 14.41
CA ASP A 449 -45.54 27.71 14.57
C ASP A 449 -46.45 26.78 13.78
N GLU A 450 -46.00 26.31 12.61
CA GLU A 450 -46.73 25.32 11.83
C GLU A 450 -46.74 23.93 12.49
N LEU A 451 -45.63 23.49 13.08
CA LEU A 451 -45.58 22.24 13.85
C LEU A 451 -46.43 22.31 15.14
N VAL A 452 -46.51 23.48 15.78
CA VAL A 452 -47.38 23.70 16.95
C VAL A 452 -48.85 23.60 16.57
N LYS A 453 -49.26 24.06 15.38
CA LYS A 453 -50.64 23.87 14.88
C LYS A 453 -51.01 22.39 14.70
N LEU A 454 -50.03 21.51 14.45
CA LEU A 454 -50.22 20.06 14.41
C LEU A 454 -50.30 19.42 15.81
N GLY A 455 -50.29 20.22 16.88
CA GLY A 455 -50.36 19.76 18.27
C GLY A 455 -49.02 19.27 18.84
N LEU A 456 -47.89 19.62 18.22
CA LEU A 456 -46.56 19.17 18.65
C LEU A 456 -45.87 20.22 19.52
N ASP A 457 -45.44 19.84 20.74
CA ASP A 457 -44.54 20.68 21.56
C ASP A 457 -43.20 20.80 20.84
N THR A 458 -42.96 21.99 20.28
CA THR A 458 -41.87 22.24 19.33
C THR A 458 -40.84 23.20 19.92
N ARG A 459 -39.56 22.83 19.84
CA ARG A 459 -38.44 23.66 20.27
C ARG A 459 -37.53 24.03 19.11
N ILE A 460 -37.02 25.25 19.13
CA ILE A 460 -36.03 25.72 18.15
C ILE A 460 -34.65 25.60 18.77
N THR A 461 -33.69 25.05 18.03
CA THR A 461 -32.29 25.04 18.38
C THR A 461 -31.49 25.66 17.24
N THR A 462 -31.01 26.89 17.47
CA THR A 462 -30.14 27.59 16.53
C THR A 462 -28.69 27.35 16.96
N LEU A 463 -27.92 26.62 16.14
CA LEU A 463 -26.55 26.24 16.50
C LEU A 463 -25.58 27.43 16.41
N GLY A 464 -25.82 28.35 15.47
CA GLY A 464 -24.97 29.51 15.24
C GLY A 464 -23.49 29.14 15.07
N HIS A 465 -22.60 29.89 15.75
CA HIS A 465 -21.15 29.77 15.61
C HIS A 465 -20.54 28.49 16.19
N VAL A 466 -21.31 27.64 16.88
CA VAL A 466 -20.85 26.30 17.28
C VAL A 466 -20.40 25.50 16.06
N GLN A 467 -20.99 25.75 14.89
CA GLN A 467 -20.64 25.11 13.62
C GLN A 467 -19.29 25.56 13.04
N ARG A 468 -18.77 26.71 13.45
CA ARG A 468 -17.45 27.24 13.04
C ARG A 468 -16.35 26.92 14.05
N GLY A 469 -16.73 26.75 15.31
CA GLY A 469 -15.82 26.44 16.40
C GLY A 469 -15.42 24.97 16.49
N GLY A 470 -14.52 24.69 17.45
CA GLY A 470 -13.97 23.37 17.68
C GLY A 470 -12.78 23.03 16.79
N THR A 471 -12.15 21.89 17.08
CA THR A 471 -11.03 21.40 16.28
C THR A 471 -11.53 20.78 14.98
N ALA A 472 -10.68 20.78 13.97
CA ALA A 472 -10.98 20.11 12.70
C ALA A 472 -11.11 18.59 12.93
N VAL A 473 -12.10 17.97 12.30
CA VAL A 473 -12.24 16.50 12.24
C VAL A 473 -11.08 15.89 11.45
N ALA A 474 -10.88 14.58 11.56
CA ALA A 474 -9.78 13.88 10.90
C ALA A 474 -9.71 14.19 9.40
N TYR A 475 -10.87 14.13 8.71
CA TYR A 475 -10.97 14.44 7.28
C TYR A 475 -10.48 15.86 6.94
N ASP A 476 -10.96 16.90 7.64
CA ASP A 476 -10.55 18.28 7.38
C ASP A 476 -9.07 18.53 7.69
N ARG A 477 -8.51 17.88 8.73
CA ARG A 477 -7.06 17.95 9.01
C ARG A 477 -6.25 17.37 7.86
N ILE A 478 -6.67 16.21 7.34
CA ILE A 478 -6.00 15.53 6.22
C ILE A 478 -6.15 16.37 4.94
N LEU A 479 -7.37 16.79 4.60
CA LEU A 479 -7.69 17.57 3.42
C LEU A 479 -6.90 18.88 3.40
N ALA A 480 -6.99 19.68 4.47
CA ALA A 480 -6.29 20.95 4.58
C ALA A 480 -4.77 20.79 4.49
N THR A 481 -4.23 19.71 5.07
CA THR A 481 -2.80 19.42 5.02
C THR A 481 -2.35 19.07 3.61
N LEU A 482 -3.08 18.21 2.91
CA LEU A 482 -2.76 17.82 1.54
C LEU A 482 -2.94 18.99 0.56
N GLN A 483 -4.02 19.77 0.70
CA GLN A 483 -4.24 20.96 -0.11
C GLN A 483 -3.16 22.02 0.11
N GLY A 484 -2.74 22.26 1.35
CA GLY A 484 -1.68 23.22 1.65
C GLY A 484 -0.32 22.83 1.07
N VAL A 485 0.03 21.53 1.11
CA VAL A 485 1.25 21.02 0.46
C VAL A 485 1.18 21.19 -1.06
N GLU A 486 0.03 20.89 -1.65
CA GLU A 486 -0.16 21.01 -3.10
C GLU A 486 -0.21 22.47 -3.56
N ALA A 487 -0.76 23.38 -2.75
CA ALA A 487 -0.75 24.82 -3.01
C ALA A 487 0.69 25.36 -3.13
N VAL A 488 1.61 24.91 -2.26
CA VAL A 488 3.02 25.28 -2.35
C VAL A 488 3.64 24.77 -3.65
N LYS A 489 3.43 23.51 -4.01
CA LYS A 489 3.93 23.00 -5.29
C LYS A 489 3.36 23.79 -6.48
N ALA A 490 2.07 24.10 -6.44
CA ALA A 490 1.39 24.84 -7.49
C ALA A 490 1.99 26.24 -7.69
N VAL A 491 2.29 26.98 -6.63
CA VAL A 491 2.93 28.31 -6.77
C VAL A 491 4.39 28.24 -7.20
N LEU A 492 5.11 27.17 -6.83
CA LEU A 492 6.47 26.95 -7.29
C LEU A 492 6.52 26.63 -8.79
N GLU A 493 5.62 25.78 -9.26
CA GLU A 493 5.46 25.36 -10.66
C GLU A 493 4.74 26.40 -11.54
N CYS A 494 4.15 27.44 -10.94
CA CYS A 494 3.44 28.50 -11.66
C CYS A 494 4.37 29.26 -12.60
N THR A 495 3.87 29.48 -13.82
CA THR A 495 4.46 30.31 -14.88
C THR A 495 3.50 31.45 -15.23
N PRO A 496 3.94 32.51 -15.93
CA PRO A 496 3.07 33.62 -16.32
C PRO A 496 1.83 33.19 -17.12
N ASP A 497 1.95 32.12 -17.92
CA ASP A 497 0.88 31.61 -18.80
C ASP A 497 -0.10 30.69 -18.06
N THR A 498 0.30 30.11 -16.92
CA THR A 498 -0.60 29.23 -16.16
C THR A 498 -1.66 30.05 -15.42
N PRO A 499 -2.96 29.77 -15.58
CA PRO A 499 -4.02 30.45 -14.84
C PRO A 499 -3.91 30.17 -13.34
N SER A 500 -4.55 31.00 -12.52
CA SER A 500 -4.52 30.85 -11.05
C SER A 500 -5.05 29.49 -10.65
N PRO A 501 -4.24 28.63 -10.01
CA PRO A 501 -4.75 27.38 -9.49
C PRO A 501 -5.64 27.63 -8.27
N LEU A 502 -6.78 26.96 -8.25
CA LEU A 502 -7.54 26.62 -7.05
C LEU A 502 -7.24 25.15 -6.75
N ILE A 503 -6.77 24.86 -5.54
CA ILE A 503 -6.63 23.48 -5.09
C ILE A 503 -8.01 22.98 -4.67
N ALA A 504 -8.45 21.93 -5.35
CA ALA A 504 -9.74 21.29 -5.12
C ALA A 504 -9.53 19.81 -4.80
N ILE A 505 -10.54 19.20 -4.19
CA ILE A 505 -10.66 17.74 -4.15
C ILE A 505 -11.74 17.35 -5.13
N VAL A 506 -11.39 16.49 -6.07
CA VAL A 506 -12.34 15.85 -6.97
C VAL A 506 -11.98 14.38 -6.92
N GLU A 507 -12.94 13.53 -6.65
CA GLU A 507 -12.73 12.08 -6.72
C GLU A 507 -11.76 11.54 -5.66
N ASN A 508 -11.82 12.09 -4.45
CA ASN A 508 -10.86 11.85 -3.36
C ASN A 508 -9.39 12.13 -3.75
N LYS A 509 -9.15 12.82 -4.87
CA LYS A 509 -7.82 13.22 -5.34
C LYS A 509 -7.71 14.73 -5.29
N ILE A 510 -6.54 15.18 -4.85
CA ILE A 510 -6.22 16.61 -4.88
C ILE A 510 -5.88 16.99 -6.32
N VAL A 511 -6.60 17.95 -6.86
CA VAL A 511 -6.46 18.45 -8.24
C VAL A 511 -6.32 19.96 -8.25
N ARG A 512 -5.76 20.49 -9.33
CA ARG A 512 -5.67 21.93 -9.58
C ARG A 512 -6.71 22.32 -10.61
N LYS A 513 -7.59 23.26 -10.26
CA LYS A 513 -8.61 23.82 -11.15
C LYS A 513 -8.30 25.30 -11.41
N SER A 514 -8.91 25.89 -12.44
CA SER A 514 -8.79 27.33 -12.66
C SER A 514 -9.64 28.08 -11.63
N LEU A 515 -9.03 29.01 -10.88
CA LEU A 515 -9.71 29.85 -9.90
C LEU A 515 -10.81 30.70 -10.55
N VAL A 516 -10.52 31.30 -11.71
CA VAL A 516 -11.46 32.14 -12.48
C VAL A 516 -12.72 31.34 -12.79
N GLU A 517 -12.53 30.11 -13.27
CA GLU A 517 -13.65 29.25 -13.67
C GLU A 517 -14.45 28.80 -12.45
N ALA A 518 -13.78 28.47 -11.34
CA ALA A 518 -14.45 28.08 -10.11
C ALA A 518 -15.32 29.19 -9.52
N VAL A 519 -14.83 30.42 -9.51
CA VAL A 519 -15.59 31.59 -9.06
C VAL A 519 -16.78 31.85 -9.97
N ARG A 520 -16.57 31.80 -11.30
CA ARG A 520 -17.63 32.00 -12.31
C ARG A 520 -18.76 30.98 -12.16
N ILE A 521 -18.44 29.70 -12.04
CA ILE A 521 -19.45 28.64 -11.86
C ILE A 521 -20.21 28.86 -10.56
N THR A 522 -19.52 29.18 -9.47
CA THR A 522 -20.15 29.41 -8.15
C THR A 522 -21.11 30.60 -8.18
N GLN A 523 -20.74 31.71 -8.83
CA GLN A 523 -21.62 32.86 -9.04
C GLN A 523 -22.85 32.50 -9.88
N SER A 524 -22.70 31.65 -10.89
CA SER A 524 -23.83 31.20 -11.72
C SER A 524 -24.89 30.40 -10.95
N VAL A 525 -24.53 29.75 -9.83
CA VAL A 525 -25.50 29.09 -8.93
C VAL A 525 -26.37 30.14 -8.23
N ALA A 526 -25.76 31.21 -7.71
CA ALA A 526 -26.49 32.30 -7.08
C ALA A 526 -27.41 33.00 -8.08
N GLU A 527 -26.92 33.28 -9.30
CA GLU A 527 -27.74 33.83 -10.39
C GLU A 527 -28.90 32.90 -10.78
N ALA A 528 -28.69 31.58 -10.81
CA ALA A 528 -29.77 30.63 -11.10
C ALA A 528 -30.87 30.68 -10.04
N ILE A 529 -30.50 30.75 -8.74
CA ILE A 529 -31.45 30.90 -7.64
C ILE A 529 -32.20 32.24 -7.75
N GLU A 530 -31.51 33.35 -8.00
CA GLU A 530 -32.13 34.68 -8.17
C GLU A 530 -33.12 34.71 -9.36
N ASN A 531 -32.81 34.00 -10.43
CA ASN A 531 -33.67 33.86 -11.61
C ASN A 531 -34.79 32.82 -11.43
N LYS A 532 -34.92 32.20 -10.24
CA LYS A 532 -35.90 31.14 -9.92
C LYS A 532 -35.73 29.87 -10.77
N ASP A 533 -34.54 29.64 -11.30
CA ASP A 533 -34.16 28.44 -12.05
C ASP A 533 -33.45 27.45 -11.12
N PHE A 534 -34.24 26.80 -10.26
CA PHE A 534 -33.73 25.89 -9.24
C PHE A 534 -33.20 24.58 -9.81
N ASP A 535 -33.72 24.14 -10.96
CA ASP A 535 -33.22 22.94 -11.66
C ASP A 535 -31.79 23.17 -12.15
N LYS A 536 -31.52 24.33 -12.77
CA LYS A 536 -30.15 24.70 -13.14
C LYS A 536 -29.25 24.88 -11.91
N ALA A 537 -29.76 25.46 -10.82
CA ALA A 537 -29.00 25.57 -9.58
C ALA A 537 -28.61 24.20 -9.02
N MET A 538 -29.48 23.20 -9.14
CA MET A 538 -29.23 21.81 -8.76
C MET A 538 -28.18 21.14 -9.67
N ASP A 539 -28.27 21.35 -10.99
CA ASP A 539 -27.34 20.79 -11.98
C ASP A 539 -25.92 21.36 -11.86
N LEU A 540 -25.80 22.60 -11.35
CA LEU A 540 -24.51 23.24 -11.09
C LEU A 540 -23.84 22.78 -9.79
N ARG A 541 -24.55 22.04 -8.92
CA ARG A 541 -23.94 21.38 -7.77
C ARG A 541 -23.17 20.13 -8.20
N ASP A 542 -22.36 19.61 -7.30
CA ASP A 542 -21.66 18.35 -7.53
C ASP A 542 -22.65 17.18 -7.68
N SER A 543 -22.25 16.16 -8.44
CA SER A 543 -23.10 14.99 -8.69
C SER A 543 -23.48 14.23 -7.41
N GLU A 544 -22.68 14.34 -6.34
CA GLU A 544 -22.99 13.68 -5.06
C GLU A 544 -24.15 14.40 -4.37
N PHE A 545 -24.25 15.73 -4.45
CA PHE A 545 -25.37 16.50 -3.88
C PHE A 545 -26.74 16.00 -4.40
N VAL A 546 -26.87 15.86 -5.72
CA VAL A 546 -28.12 15.41 -6.36
C VAL A 546 -28.44 13.97 -5.95
N GLU A 547 -27.42 13.10 -5.94
CA GLU A 547 -27.55 11.71 -5.48
C GLU A 547 -28.02 11.66 -4.01
N HIS A 548 -27.41 12.46 -3.13
CA HIS A 548 -27.75 12.54 -1.72
C HIS A 548 -29.18 13.05 -1.50
N LEU A 549 -29.63 14.04 -2.28
CA LEU A 549 -31.00 14.54 -2.19
C LEU A 549 -32.03 13.49 -2.59
N HIS A 550 -31.79 12.75 -3.67
CA HIS A 550 -32.64 11.63 -4.07
C HIS A 550 -32.66 10.53 -3.01
N ASN A 551 -31.49 10.19 -2.45
CA ASN A 551 -31.36 9.19 -1.39
C ASN A 551 -32.15 9.59 -0.14
N PHE A 552 -32.03 10.85 0.29
CA PHE A 552 -32.78 11.39 1.43
C PHE A 552 -34.30 11.25 1.22
N ILE A 553 -34.80 11.70 0.06
CA ILE A 553 -36.24 11.64 -0.25
C ILE A 553 -36.74 10.19 -0.32
N ALA A 554 -35.98 9.30 -0.95
CA ALA A 554 -36.34 7.89 -1.05
C ALA A 554 -36.42 7.24 0.34
N MET A 555 -35.39 7.41 1.17
CA MET A 555 -35.37 6.88 2.54
C MET A 555 -36.51 7.45 3.40
N ASN A 556 -36.80 8.74 3.26
CA ASN A 556 -37.84 9.41 4.04
C ASN A 556 -39.27 9.00 3.61
N SER A 557 -39.45 8.55 2.37
CA SER A 557 -40.74 8.06 1.85
C SER A 557 -41.09 6.62 2.27
N ALA A 558 -40.15 5.91 2.88
CA ALA A 558 -40.24 4.49 3.20
C ALA A 558 -41.52 4.14 3.98
N ASN A 559 -42.30 3.18 3.50
CA ASN A 559 -43.51 2.66 4.18
C ASN A 559 -44.63 3.73 4.42
N HIS A 560 -44.55 4.88 3.75
CA HIS A 560 -45.49 6.00 3.89
C HIS A 560 -46.21 6.38 2.59
N ASN A 561 -45.60 6.08 1.45
CA ASN A 561 -46.13 6.31 0.11
C ASN A 561 -46.35 4.97 -0.61
N GLU A 562 -47.09 5.00 -1.71
CA GLU A 562 -47.18 3.84 -2.59
C GLU A 562 -45.79 3.45 -3.10
N PRO A 563 -45.47 2.15 -3.15
CA PRO A 563 -44.19 1.69 -3.65
C PRO A 563 -43.92 2.18 -5.06
N SER A 564 -42.70 2.67 -5.31
CA SER A 564 -42.32 3.17 -6.64
C SER A 564 -42.23 2.09 -7.72
N LEU A 565 -42.09 0.81 -7.35
CA LEU A 565 -42.07 -0.31 -8.29
C LEU A 565 -43.40 -1.09 -8.34
N PRO A 566 -43.77 -1.60 -9.53
CA PRO A 566 -44.89 -2.52 -9.69
C PRO A 566 -44.64 -3.84 -8.99
N VAL A 567 -45.71 -4.58 -8.65
CA VAL A 567 -45.66 -5.81 -7.84
C VAL A 567 -44.66 -6.84 -8.40
N GLU A 568 -44.61 -6.99 -9.72
CA GLU A 568 -43.78 -7.98 -10.42
C GLU A 568 -42.27 -7.72 -10.30
N LYS A 569 -41.88 -6.46 -10.11
CA LYS A 569 -40.46 -6.07 -9.95
C LYS A 569 -40.00 -6.06 -8.50
N ARG A 570 -40.89 -6.34 -7.54
CA ARG A 570 -40.54 -6.40 -6.11
C ARG A 570 -39.76 -7.68 -5.83
N LYS A 571 -38.83 -7.58 -4.88
CA LYS A 571 -37.80 -8.58 -4.58
C LYS A 571 -37.66 -8.75 -3.07
N LYS A 572 -37.18 -9.90 -2.60
CA LYS A 572 -36.82 -10.19 -1.21
C LYS A 572 -35.31 -10.06 -1.04
N ILE A 573 -34.85 -9.03 -0.34
CA ILE A 573 -33.41 -8.72 -0.23
C ILE A 573 -32.96 -8.97 1.20
N ALA A 574 -31.93 -9.81 1.37
CA ALA A 574 -31.33 -10.10 2.67
C ALA A 574 -30.09 -9.23 2.92
N ILE A 575 -29.87 -8.84 4.17
CA ILE A 575 -28.63 -8.20 4.64
C ILE A 575 -28.00 -8.97 5.78
N VAL A 576 -26.67 -9.09 5.77
CA VAL A 576 -25.88 -9.77 6.80
C VAL A 576 -24.62 -8.99 7.16
N ASN A 577 -24.32 -8.87 8.45
CA ASN A 577 -23.07 -8.27 8.93
C ASN A 577 -22.03 -9.35 9.23
N VAL A 578 -20.83 -9.20 8.67
CA VAL A 578 -19.74 -10.20 8.80
C VAL A 578 -18.41 -9.51 9.09
N GLY A 579 -17.75 -9.88 10.19
CA GLY A 579 -16.47 -9.35 10.62
C GLY A 579 -16.52 -8.74 12.01
N ALA A 580 -15.57 -7.83 12.28
CA ALA A 580 -15.59 -7.02 13.50
C ALA A 580 -16.56 -5.83 13.33
N PRO A 581 -17.14 -5.30 14.44
CA PRO A 581 -18.00 -4.13 14.37
C PRO A 581 -17.27 -2.91 13.80
N ALA A 582 -17.98 -2.12 13.00
CA ALA A 582 -17.49 -0.88 12.40
C ALA A 582 -18.60 0.19 12.37
N GLY A 583 -18.21 1.47 12.51
CA GLY A 583 -19.13 2.58 12.34
C GLY A 583 -19.79 2.55 10.96
N GLY A 584 -21.11 2.73 10.91
CA GLY A 584 -21.88 2.74 9.65
C GLY A 584 -22.53 1.41 9.26
N MET A 585 -22.27 0.30 9.96
CA MET A 585 -22.99 -0.97 9.70
C MET A 585 -24.50 -0.82 9.90
N ASN A 586 -24.93 -0.26 11.05
CA ASN A 586 -26.35 0.01 11.31
C ASN A 586 -26.94 1.04 10.34
N SER A 587 -26.18 2.06 9.98
CA SER A 587 -26.60 3.07 9.00
C SER A 587 -26.83 2.46 7.61
N ALA A 588 -26.01 1.49 7.20
CA ALA A 588 -26.19 0.75 5.95
C ALA A 588 -27.44 -0.14 6.00
N VAL A 589 -27.67 -0.84 7.11
CA VAL A 589 -28.91 -1.62 7.35
C VAL A 589 -30.14 -0.73 7.30
N TYR A 590 -30.09 0.43 7.96
CA TYR A 590 -31.19 1.41 7.97
C TYR A 590 -31.53 1.92 6.56
N ALA A 591 -30.52 2.33 5.80
CA ALA A 591 -30.71 2.87 4.47
C ALA A 591 -31.17 1.81 3.47
N MET A 592 -30.62 0.59 3.55
CA MET A 592 -31.08 -0.55 2.74
C MET A 592 -32.55 -0.85 3.01
N ALA A 593 -32.94 -0.98 4.28
CA ALA A 593 -34.30 -1.33 4.65
C ALA A 593 -35.32 -0.26 4.25
N THR A 594 -35.01 1.02 4.54
CA THR A 594 -35.89 2.14 4.17
C THR A 594 -36.01 2.29 2.64
N TYR A 595 -34.91 2.14 1.91
CA TYR A 595 -34.96 2.16 0.44
C TYR A 595 -35.77 1.00 -0.12
N CYS A 596 -35.55 -0.23 0.37
CA CYS A 596 -36.37 -1.40 0.02
C CYS A 596 -37.87 -1.13 0.20
N MET A 597 -38.27 -0.55 1.34
CA MET A 597 -39.67 -0.20 1.62
C MET A 597 -40.23 0.88 0.69
N SER A 598 -39.40 1.86 0.27
CA SER A 598 -39.79 2.90 -0.71
C SER A 598 -40.01 2.33 -2.12
N ARG A 599 -39.23 1.31 -2.49
CA ARG A 599 -39.37 0.59 -3.76
C ARG A 599 -40.49 -0.46 -3.73
N GLY A 600 -40.77 -1.03 -2.56
CA GLY A 600 -41.72 -2.13 -2.35
C GLY A 600 -41.07 -3.50 -2.20
N HIS A 601 -39.74 -3.58 -2.13
CA HIS A 601 -39.02 -4.80 -1.79
C HIS A 601 -39.28 -5.19 -0.33
N THR A 602 -39.05 -6.46 0.01
CA THR A 602 -39.14 -6.98 1.38
C THR A 602 -37.73 -7.14 1.96
N PRO A 603 -37.31 -6.28 2.90
CA PRO A 603 -35.99 -6.38 3.51
C PRO A 603 -35.95 -7.43 4.65
N TYR A 604 -34.94 -8.29 4.63
CA TYR A 604 -34.66 -9.29 5.66
C TYR A 604 -33.29 -9.05 6.29
N ALA A 605 -33.17 -9.23 7.61
CA ALA A 605 -31.92 -9.20 8.36
C ALA A 605 -31.55 -10.61 8.84
N ILE A 606 -30.35 -11.06 8.47
CA ILE A 606 -29.73 -12.28 8.97
C ILE A 606 -28.94 -11.92 10.23
N HIS A 607 -29.42 -12.35 11.39
CA HIS A 607 -28.84 -11.97 12.67
C HIS A 607 -27.62 -12.83 13.02
N ASN A 608 -26.61 -12.22 13.63
CA ASN A 608 -25.38 -12.89 14.08
C ASN A 608 -24.64 -13.62 12.95
N GLY A 609 -24.53 -12.99 11.78
CA GLY A 609 -23.74 -13.49 10.65
C GLY A 609 -24.17 -14.88 10.15
N PHE A 610 -23.28 -15.56 9.42
CA PHE A 610 -23.55 -16.89 8.88
C PHE A 610 -23.64 -17.99 9.94
N SER A 611 -22.97 -17.81 11.08
CA SER A 611 -23.05 -18.74 12.21
C SER A 611 -24.42 -18.73 12.87
N GLY A 612 -25.03 -17.55 13.04
CA GLY A 612 -26.41 -17.40 13.50
C GLY A 612 -27.39 -18.06 12.53
N LEU A 613 -27.20 -17.84 11.23
CA LEU A 613 -28.08 -18.41 10.20
C LEU A 613 -28.06 -19.93 10.22
N ALA A 614 -26.87 -20.53 10.12
CA ALA A 614 -26.72 -21.99 10.02
C ALA A 614 -27.22 -22.72 11.28
N ARG A 615 -27.00 -22.15 12.48
CA ARG A 615 -27.30 -22.80 13.76
C ARG A 615 -28.71 -22.53 14.29
N HIS A 616 -29.28 -21.36 13.99
CA HIS A 616 -30.46 -20.85 14.71
C HIS A 616 -31.57 -20.30 13.80
N GLU A 617 -31.44 -20.40 12.47
CA GLU A 617 -32.43 -19.82 11.52
C GLU A 617 -32.72 -18.34 11.86
N SER A 618 -31.67 -17.54 11.98
CA SER A 618 -31.74 -16.20 12.56
C SER A 618 -32.24 -15.10 11.59
N VAL A 619 -33.22 -15.42 10.73
CA VAL A 619 -33.75 -14.51 9.70
C VAL A 619 -35.00 -13.79 10.22
N ASN A 620 -34.94 -12.45 10.25
CA ASN A 620 -36.09 -11.62 10.62
C ASN A 620 -36.43 -10.63 9.50
N SER A 621 -37.73 -10.40 9.25
CA SER A 621 -38.17 -9.27 8.43
C SER A 621 -37.93 -7.95 9.16
N ILE A 622 -37.49 -6.92 8.43
CA ILE A 622 -37.21 -5.61 9.02
C ILE A 622 -38.47 -4.74 8.94
N ASP A 623 -38.96 -4.28 10.09
CA ASP A 623 -40.02 -3.27 10.15
C ASP A 623 -39.43 -1.85 10.26
N TRP A 624 -40.16 -0.85 9.75
CA TRP A 624 -39.69 0.53 9.74
C TRP A 624 -39.48 1.08 11.16
N LEU A 625 -40.37 0.74 12.09
CA LEU A 625 -40.29 1.25 13.46
C LEU A 625 -39.14 0.60 14.24
N SER A 626 -38.80 -0.66 13.97
CA SER A 626 -37.74 -1.38 14.69
C SER A 626 -36.34 -0.84 14.41
N ILE A 627 -36.13 -0.23 13.24
CA ILE A 627 -34.83 0.34 12.84
C ILE A 627 -34.69 1.83 13.15
N GLN A 628 -35.67 2.42 13.85
CA GLN A 628 -35.64 3.84 14.18
C GLN A 628 -34.38 4.19 15.01
N GLY A 629 -33.53 5.07 14.48
CA GLY A 629 -32.31 5.53 15.15
C GLY A 629 -31.05 4.71 14.85
N TYR A 630 -31.14 3.63 14.07
CA TYR A 630 -29.98 2.81 13.67
C TYR A 630 -28.91 3.63 12.93
N ASN A 631 -29.30 4.71 12.25
CA ASN A 631 -28.40 5.63 11.56
C ASN A 631 -27.32 6.22 12.47
N SER A 632 -27.61 6.49 13.75
CA SER A 632 -26.70 7.13 14.70
C SER A 632 -26.02 6.15 15.67
N VAL A 633 -26.36 4.86 15.66
CA VAL A 633 -25.84 3.88 16.63
C VAL A 633 -24.64 3.15 16.06
N GLY A 634 -23.53 3.10 16.82
CA GLY A 634 -22.35 2.33 16.44
C GLY A 634 -22.53 0.82 16.61
N GLY A 635 -21.54 0.05 16.19
CA GLY A 635 -21.60 -1.41 16.29
C GLY A 635 -22.56 -2.04 15.28
N SER A 636 -23.27 -3.09 15.70
CA SER A 636 -24.17 -3.87 14.84
C SER A 636 -25.35 -4.41 15.63
N GLU A 637 -26.54 -3.82 15.48
CA GLU A 637 -27.78 -4.22 16.16
C GLU A 637 -28.26 -5.60 15.71
N ILE A 638 -28.09 -5.96 14.43
CA ILE A 638 -28.41 -7.31 13.93
C ILE A 638 -27.36 -8.36 14.34
N GLY A 639 -26.28 -7.94 15.03
CA GLY A 639 -25.16 -8.81 15.39
C GLY A 639 -24.19 -9.11 14.24
N THR A 640 -22.90 -9.16 14.53
CA THR A 640 -21.82 -9.43 13.58
C THR A 640 -20.77 -10.34 14.19
N ASN A 641 -20.16 -11.22 13.39
CA ASN A 641 -19.03 -12.04 13.78
C ASN A 641 -18.18 -12.45 12.57
N ARG A 642 -17.04 -13.06 12.84
CA ARG A 642 -16.01 -13.39 11.83
C ARG A 642 -16.22 -14.74 11.13
N ALA A 643 -17.26 -15.50 11.46
CA ALA A 643 -17.46 -16.84 10.91
C ALA A 643 -17.81 -16.76 9.42
N THR A 644 -17.05 -17.47 8.58
CA THR A 644 -17.29 -17.56 7.14
C THR A 644 -18.23 -18.74 6.78
N PRO A 645 -18.92 -18.72 5.63
CA PRO A 645 -19.79 -19.80 5.18
C PRO A 645 -19.16 -21.21 5.20
N HIS A 646 -17.88 -21.34 4.85
CA HIS A 646 -17.17 -22.64 4.89
C HIS A 646 -16.83 -23.12 6.30
N GLU A 647 -16.57 -22.20 7.24
CA GLU A 647 -16.28 -22.57 8.64
C GLU A 647 -17.54 -23.00 9.41
N THR A 648 -18.72 -22.66 8.88
CA THR A 648 -20.01 -23.05 9.44
C THR A 648 -20.57 -24.25 8.68
N ASP A 649 -21.67 -24.07 7.96
CA ASP A 649 -22.29 -25.08 7.12
C ASP A 649 -22.94 -24.37 5.93
N ILE A 650 -22.22 -24.38 4.81
CA ILE A 650 -22.67 -23.73 3.58
C ILE A 650 -23.94 -24.39 3.00
N GLY A 651 -24.17 -25.68 3.26
CA GLY A 651 -25.37 -26.38 2.83
C GLY A 651 -26.61 -25.90 3.60
N MET A 652 -26.48 -25.72 4.91
CA MET A 652 -27.55 -25.12 5.72
C MET A 652 -27.83 -23.66 5.34
N ILE A 653 -26.80 -22.89 5.02
CA ILE A 653 -26.97 -21.52 4.50
C ILE A 653 -27.76 -21.56 3.18
N ALA A 654 -27.38 -22.45 2.25
CA ALA A 654 -28.07 -22.63 0.98
C ALA A 654 -29.54 -23.04 1.17
N TYR A 655 -29.81 -23.92 2.13
CA TYR A 655 -31.17 -24.33 2.50
C TYR A 655 -32.03 -23.15 2.97
N TYR A 656 -31.51 -22.28 3.84
CA TYR A 656 -32.27 -21.12 4.30
C TYR A 656 -32.44 -20.07 3.21
N PHE A 657 -31.46 -19.90 2.32
CA PHE A 657 -31.62 -19.01 1.15
C PHE A 657 -32.77 -19.45 0.26
N GLU A 658 -32.93 -20.76 0.05
CA GLU A 658 -34.07 -21.33 -0.67
C GLU A 658 -35.38 -21.20 0.13
N LYS A 659 -35.37 -21.53 1.44
CA LYS A 659 -36.55 -21.46 2.33
C LYS A 659 -37.20 -20.08 2.34
N TYR A 660 -36.40 -19.03 2.43
CA TYR A 660 -36.89 -17.65 2.44
C TYR A 660 -37.03 -17.05 1.04
N GLN A 661 -36.50 -17.72 0.02
CA GLN A 661 -36.48 -17.31 -1.39
C GLN A 661 -35.86 -15.91 -1.53
N PHE A 662 -34.62 -15.75 -1.09
CA PHE A 662 -33.93 -14.48 -1.26
C PHE A 662 -33.62 -14.24 -2.74
N ASP A 663 -33.93 -13.05 -3.21
CA ASP A 663 -33.65 -12.58 -4.58
C ASP A 663 -32.32 -11.85 -4.68
N GLY A 664 -31.72 -11.46 -3.54
CA GLY A 664 -30.42 -10.80 -3.49
C GLY A 664 -29.86 -10.72 -2.08
N LEU A 665 -28.54 -10.60 -1.98
CA LEU A 665 -27.82 -10.54 -0.71
C LEU A 665 -26.90 -9.33 -0.65
N ILE A 666 -26.95 -8.61 0.47
CA ILE A 666 -26.00 -7.55 0.81
C ILE A 666 -25.19 -8.00 2.02
N LEU A 667 -23.88 -8.10 1.87
CA LEU A 667 -22.94 -8.31 2.97
C LEU A 667 -22.38 -6.95 3.39
N VAL A 668 -22.39 -6.66 4.69
CA VAL A 668 -21.72 -5.46 5.23
C VAL A 668 -20.61 -5.91 6.17
N GLY A 669 -19.36 -5.67 5.80
CA GLY A 669 -18.29 -6.27 6.56
C GLY A 669 -16.87 -6.12 6.03
N GLY A 670 -15.94 -6.68 6.80
CA GLY A 670 -14.51 -6.58 6.55
C GLY A 670 -13.98 -7.66 5.61
N PHE A 671 -12.74 -8.09 5.86
CA PHE A 671 -12.08 -9.10 5.04
C PHE A 671 -12.79 -10.47 5.10
N GLU A 672 -13.38 -10.83 6.25
CA GLU A 672 -14.19 -12.05 6.38
C GLU A 672 -15.42 -12.02 5.49
N ALA A 673 -16.07 -10.86 5.33
CA ALA A 673 -17.19 -10.69 4.40
C ALA A 673 -16.73 -10.81 2.94
N PHE A 674 -15.53 -10.28 2.63
CA PHE A 674 -14.88 -10.45 1.32
C PHE A 674 -14.61 -11.91 0.98
N VAL A 675 -14.04 -12.67 1.92
CA VAL A 675 -13.85 -14.12 1.76
C VAL A 675 -15.20 -14.84 1.68
N SER A 676 -16.19 -14.42 2.45
CA SER A 676 -17.53 -15.03 2.42
C SER A 676 -18.20 -14.87 1.06
N LEU A 677 -18.07 -13.69 0.44
CA LEU A 677 -18.61 -13.46 -0.91
C LEU A 677 -17.95 -14.37 -1.95
N ASP A 678 -16.64 -14.57 -1.88
CA ASP A 678 -15.91 -15.51 -2.76
C ASP A 678 -16.38 -16.96 -2.55
N GLN A 679 -16.56 -17.38 -1.29
CA GLN A 679 -17.06 -18.72 -0.97
C GLN A 679 -18.47 -18.96 -1.52
N LEU A 680 -19.39 -18.00 -1.35
CA LEU A 680 -20.75 -18.10 -1.88
C LEU A 680 -20.76 -18.09 -3.42
N GLU A 681 -19.89 -17.29 -4.05
CA GLU A 681 -19.75 -17.23 -5.50
C GLU A 681 -19.29 -18.57 -6.09
N LYS A 682 -18.24 -19.16 -5.51
CA LYS A 682 -17.74 -20.49 -5.91
C LYS A 682 -18.79 -21.59 -5.67
N ALA A 683 -19.63 -21.44 -4.66
CA ALA A 683 -20.68 -22.41 -4.33
C ALA A 683 -21.90 -22.36 -5.26
N ARG A 684 -22.00 -21.41 -6.21
CA ARG A 684 -23.10 -21.31 -7.19
C ARG A 684 -23.23 -22.53 -8.11
N CYS A 685 -22.13 -23.23 -8.38
CA CYS A 685 -22.16 -24.46 -9.18
C CYS A 685 -22.93 -25.57 -8.46
N THR A 686 -22.76 -25.68 -7.14
CA THR A 686 -23.40 -26.70 -6.31
C THR A 686 -24.80 -26.32 -5.86
N TYR A 687 -25.03 -25.05 -5.50
CA TYR A 687 -26.27 -24.60 -4.88
C TYR A 687 -26.98 -23.55 -5.74
N PRO A 688 -28.12 -23.89 -6.38
CA PRO A 688 -28.99 -22.96 -7.10
C PRO A 688 -29.40 -21.72 -6.29
N SER A 689 -29.60 -21.87 -4.98
CA SER A 689 -30.03 -20.78 -4.09
C SER A 689 -29.03 -19.62 -3.97
N PHE A 690 -27.75 -19.82 -4.35
CA PHE A 690 -26.75 -18.75 -4.42
C PHE A 690 -26.65 -18.08 -5.80
N ARG A 691 -27.44 -18.52 -6.78
CA ARG A 691 -27.54 -17.93 -8.12
C ARG A 691 -28.45 -16.69 -8.09
N ILE A 692 -28.08 -15.75 -7.23
CA ILE A 692 -28.71 -14.45 -7.01
C ILE A 692 -27.62 -13.36 -7.00
N PRO A 693 -27.96 -12.09 -7.26
CA PRO A 693 -26.99 -11.00 -7.14
C PRO A 693 -26.53 -10.85 -5.69
N MET A 694 -25.21 -10.75 -5.49
CA MET A 694 -24.58 -10.62 -4.18
C MET A 694 -23.61 -9.45 -4.17
N VAL A 695 -23.77 -8.55 -3.20
CA VAL A 695 -22.94 -7.36 -3.08
C VAL A 695 -22.28 -7.29 -1.71
N LEU A 696 -20.98 -7.03 -1.68
CA LEU A 696 -20.28 -6.64 -0.47
C LEU A 696 -20.16 -5.12 -0.38
N ILE A 697 -20.60 -4.56 0.75
CA ILE A 697 -20.27 -3.21 1.23
C ILE A 697 -19.11 -3.32 2.24
N PRO A 698 -17.89 -2.89 1.88
CA PRO A 698 -16.75 -2.94 2.79
C PRO A 698 -16.98 -2.10 4.05
N ALA A 699 -16.97 -2.74 5.22
CA ALA A 699 -17.11 -2.14 6.53
C ALA A 699 -16.07 -2.71 7.51
N THR A 700 -15.03 -1.92 7.77
CA THR A 700 -13.91 -2.26 8.65
C THR A 700 -13.16 -0.99 9.02
N ILE A 701 -12.63 -0.91 10.23
CA ILE A 701 -11.73 0.18 10.61
C ILE A 701 -10.39 0.11 9.87
N SER A 702 -9.97 -1.07 9.41
CA SER A 702 -8.61 -1.29 8.89
C SER A 702 -8.41 -0.82 7.44
N ASN A 703 -9.51 -0.57 6.71
CA ASN A 703 -9.51 -0.33 5.27
C ASN A 703 -8.65 -1.33 4.48
N ASN A 704 -8.81 -2.63 4.79
CA ASN A 704 -8.01 -3.72 4.25
C ASN A 704 -8.77 -4.60 3.25
N VAL A 705 -9.97 -4.18 2.83
CA VAL A 705 -10.79 -4.90 1.85
C VAL A 705 -10.38 -4.47 0.43
N PRO A 706 -9.96 -5.39 -0.44
CA PRO A 706 -9.64 -5.10 -1.83
C PRO A 706 -10.83 -4.57 -2.62
N GLY A 707 -10.54 -3.75 -3.64
CA GLY A 707 -11.56 -3.15 -4.51
C GLY A 707 -12.08 -1.78 -4.08
N THR A 708 -11.78 -1.32 -2.85
CA THR A 708 -12.17 0.01 -2.36
C THR A 708 -10.99 0.77 -1.76
N GLU A 709 -11.01 2.10 -1.88
CA GLU A 709 -10.12 3.02 -1.17
C GLU A 709 -10.72 3.49 0.16
N TYR A 710 -12.00 3.19 0.41
CA TYR A 710 -12.70 3.55 1.64
C TYR A 710 -13.61 2.41 2.13
N SER A 711 -13.49 2.06 3.41
CA SER A 711 -14.41 1.16 4.11
C SER A 711 -15.18 1.91 5.19
N LEU A 712 -16.45 1.54 5.38
CA LEU A 712 -17.27 2.09 6.45
C LEU A 712 -16.62 1.82 7.81
N GLY A 713 -16.57 2.85 8.65
CA GLY A 713 -15.99 2.84 9.99
C GLY A 713 -14.56 3.33 10.05
N ALA A 714 -13.87 3.48 8.91
CA ALA A 714 -12.50 3.98 8.87
C ALA A 714 -12.42 5.45 9.32
N ASP A 715 -13.35 6.31 8.91
CA ASP A 715 -13.37 7.72 9.34
C ASP A 715 -13.78 7.87 10.81
N THR A 716 -14.76 7.09 11.28
CA THR A 716 -15.11 7.01 12.71
C THR A 716 -13.88 6.63 13.55
N CYS A 717 -13.12 5.63 13.10
CA CYS A 717 -11.88 5.21 13.77
C CYS A 717 -10.80 6.31 13.76
N LEU A 718 -10.62 7.00 12.64
CA LEU A 718 -9.66 8.09 12.55
C LEU A 718 -10.02 9.24 13.49
N ASN A 719 -11.29 9.63 13.60
CA ASN A 719 -11.72 10.67 14.52
C ASN A 719 -11.50 10.27 15.98
N ALA A 720 -11.88 9.05 16.38
CA ALA A 720 -11.63 8.53 17.73
C ALA A 720 -10.14 8.54 18.07
N LEU A 721 -9.28 8.17 17.12
CA LEU A 721 -7.83 8.17 17.31
C LEU A 721 -7.24 9.59 17.36
N VAL A 722 -7.74 10.51 16.53
CA VAL A 722 -7.32 11.92 16.54
C VAL A 722 -7.66 12.57 17.88
N GLU A 723 -8.89 12.40 18.38
CA GLU A 723 -9.31 12.91 19.69
C GLU A 723 -8.44 12.33 20.81
N TYR A 724 -8.20 11.01 20.79
CA TYR A 724 -7.32 10.36 21.75
C TYR A 724 -5.89 10.91 21.71
N CYS A 725 -5.32 11.06 20.51
CA CYS A 725 -3.98 11.58 20.32
C CYS A 725 -3.85 13.03 20.76
N ASP A 726 -4.87 13.87 20.54
CA ASP A 726 -4.86 15.26 20.99
C ASP A 726 -4.79 15.34 22.53
N VAL A 727 -5.56 14.50 23.24
CA VAL A 727 -5.50 14.39 24.72
C VAL A 727 -4.12 13.92 25.18
N VAL A 728 -3.57 12.87 24.56
CA VAL A 728 -2.23 12.36 24.89
C VAL A 728 -1.15 13.42 24.62
N LYS A 729 -1.25 14.14 23.51
CA LYS A 729 -0.32 15.21 23.14
C LYS A 729 -0.39 16.39 24.09
N GLN A 730 -1.58 16.72 24.58
CA GLN A 730 -1.76 17.73 25.62
C GLN A 730 -1.08 17.29 26.94
N SER A 731 -1.24 16.03 27.34
CA SER A 731 -0.57 15.46 28.52
C SER A 731 0.97 15.46 28.38
N ALA A 732 1.47 15.07 27.22
CA ALA A 732 2.90 15.13 26.89
C ALA A 732 3.43 16.57 26.95
N SER A 733 2.65 17.52 26.45
CA SER A 733 3.00 18.94 26.48
C SER A 733 2.99 19.53 27.90
N ALA A 734 2.10 19.08 28.76
CA ALA A 734 1.98 19.55 30.14
C ALA A 734 3.17 19.11 31.00
N THR A 735 3.64 17.87 30.79
CA THR A 735 4.79 17.33 31.55
C THR A 735 6.15 17.75 31.00
N ARG A 736 6.19 18.34 29.80
CA ARG A 736 7.40 18.71 29.03
C ARG A 736 8.30 17.50 28.74
N ASP A 737 9.12 17.62 27.69
CA ASP A 737 10.18 16.65 27.34
C ASP A 737 9.71 15.18 27.41
N ARG A 738 8.55 14.91 26.79
CA ARG A 738 7.93 13.58 26.77
C ARG A 738 7.43 13.18 25.38
N ALA A 739 7.72 11.94 25.02
CA ALA A 739 7.17 11.28 23.83
C ALA A 739 6.18 10.16 24.22
N PHE A 740 5.16 9.94 23.40
CA PHE A 740 4.26 8.80 23.54
C PHE A 740 4.36 7.86 22.34
N VAL A 741 4.47 6.56 22.61
CA VAL A 741 4.31 5.49 21.63
C VAL A 741 2.87 5.00 21.71
N ILE A 742 2.08 5.35 20.70
CA ILE A 742 0.65 5.05 20.61
C ILE A 742 0.46 3.84 19.70
N GLU A 743 -0.19 2.80 20.23
CA GLU A 743 -0.55 1.63 19.44
C GLU A 743 -1.81 1.89 18.61
N VAL A 744 -1.75 1.58 17.32
CA VAL A 744 -2.84 1.82 16.35
C VAL A 744 -3.33 0.48 15.79
N GLN A 745 -4.65 0.31 15.74
CA GLN A 745 -5.28 -0.86 15.10
C GLN A 745 -5.23 -0.75 13.56
N GLY A 746 -5.66 -1.80 12.86
CA GLY A 746 -5.56 -1.89 11.40
C GLY A 746 -5.07 -3.26 10.91
N GLY A 747 -4.69 -4.14 11.83
CA GLY A 747 -4.13 -5.46 11.49
C GLY A 747 -2.84 -5.29 10.69
N ASN A 748 -2.78 -5.93 9.51
CA ASN A 748 -1.64 -5.81 8.60
C ASN A 748 -1.73 -4.61 7.64
N SER A 749 -2.80 -3.81 7.70
CA SER A 749 -2.93 -2.57 6.94
C SER A 749 -2.42 -1.38 7.76
N GLY A 750 -1.47 -0.63 7.20
CA GLY A 750 -0.94 0.61 7.74
C GLY A 750 -1.79 1.85 7.43
N TYR A 751 -2.98 1.70 6.84
CA TYR A 751 -3.86 2.80 6.45
C TYR A 751 -4.15 3.75 7.61
N ILE A 752 -4.71 3.24 8.71
CA ILE A 752 -5.10 4.07 9.86
C ILE A 752 -3.88 4.75 10.51
N ALA A 753 -2.78 4.02 10.70
CA ALA A 753 -1.57 4.60 11.25
C ALA A 753 -0.99 5.72 10.35
N THR A 754 -1.05 5.57 9.04
CA THR A 754 -0.59 6.57 8.07
C THR A 754 -1.45 7.83 8.12
N PHE A 755 -2.78 7.68 8.01
CA PHE A 755 -3.69 8.82 8.01
C PHE A 755 -3.75 9.53 9.37
N ALA A 756 -3.74 8.77 10.47
CA ALA A 756 -3.65 9.33 11.81
C ALA A 756 -2.33 10.10 12.00
N SER A 757 -1.20 9.57 11.51
CA SER A 757 0.09 10.23 11.60
C SER A 757 0.06 11.61 10.92
N LEU A 758 -0.58 11.71 9.75
CA LEU A 758 -0.77 12.97 9.04
C LEU A 758 -1.68 13.93 9.84
N ALA A 759 -2.81 13.44 10.34
CA ALA A 759 -3.83 14.23 11.04
C ALA A 759 -3.37 14.77 12.40
N VAL A 760 -2.53 14.03 13.13
CA VAL A 760 -2.03 14.43 14.48
C VAL A 760 -0.63 15.05 14.44
N GLY A 761 0.06 14.91 13.31
CA GLY A 761 1.45 15.34 13.13
C GLY A 761 2.42 14.53 13.97
N ALA A 762 2.26 13.20 13.97
CA ALA A 762 3.16 12.29 14.67
C ALA A 762 4.55 12.29 14.02
N GLN A 763 5.58 12.21 14.83
CA GLN A 763 6.98 12.29 14.40
C GLN A 763 7.40 11.06 13.61
N VAL A 764 6.85 9.90 13.97
CA VAL A 764 7.18 8.60 13.39
C VAL A 764 5.91 7.78 13.27
N SER A 765 5.75 7.05 12.17
CA SER A 765 4.71 6.03 12.00
C SER A 765 5.30 4.70 11.54
N TYR A 766 5.24 3.69 12.42
CA TYR A 766 5.64 2.31 12.11
C TYR A 766 4.45 1.53 11.58
N VAL A 767 4.57 0.99 10.37
CA VAL A 767 3.49 0.32 9.64
C VAL A 767 3.91 -1.08 9.20
N PRO A 768 2.98 -2.05 9.05
CA PRO A 768 3.31 -3.43 8.71
C PRO A 768 3.93 -3.61 7.32
N GLU A 769 3.66 -2.70 6.38
CA GLU A 769 4.18 -2.76 5.02
C GLU A 769 5.70 -2.54 4.96
N GLU A 770 6.25 -1.76 5.90
CA GLU A 770 7.69 -1.47 5.99
C GLU A 770 8.38 -2.27 7.10
N GLY A 771 7.65 -2.64 8.15
CA GLY A 771 8.21 -3.23 9.36
C GLY A 771 8.98 -2.23 10.20
N VAL A 772 9.80 -2.72 11.13
CA VAL A 772 10.64 -1.91 12.01
C VAL A 772 12.07 -2.47 12.00
N ALA A 773 12.95 -1.83 11.23
CA ALA A 773 14.38 -2.15 11.20
C ALA A 773 15.13 -1.39 12.31
N LEU A 774 16.20 -1.99 12.87
CA LEU A 774 16.98 -1.37 13.95
C LEU A 774 17.67 -0.08 13.49
N ASP A 775 18.26 -0.06 12.29
CA ASP A 775 18.90 1.15 11.72
C ASP A 775 17.91 2.32 11.62
N GLN A 776 16.66 2.03 11.26
CA GLN A 776 15.62 3.05 11.19
C GLN A 776 15.21 3.52 12.59
N LEU A 777 15.10 2.60 13.56
CA LEU A 777 14.80 2.94 14.95
C LEU A 777 15.88 3.84 15.56
N GLU A 778 17.16 3.54 15.32
CA GLU A 778 18.29 4.36 15.76
C GLU A 778 18.22 5.77 15.14
N ALA A 779 17.97 5.85 13.83
CA ALA A 779 17.79 7.13 13.14
C ALA A 779 16.59 7.93 13.69
N ASP A 780 15.49 7.24 14.02
CA ASP A 780 14.29 7.85 14.59
C ASP A 780 14.54 8.36 16.03
N ILE A 781 15.34 7.65 16.85
CA ILE A 781 15.77 8.10 18.19
C ILE A 781 16.65 9.35 18.08
N ALA A 782 17.66 9.33 17.20
CA ALA A 782 18.54 10.48 16.98
C ALA A 782 17.75 11.70 16.48
N PHE A 783 16.76 11.48 15.60
CA PHE A 783 15.84 12.51 15.14
C PHE A 783 15.01 13.11 16.29
N LEU A 784 14.46 12.29 17.18
CA LEU A 784 13.70 12.75 18.35
C LEU A 784 14.57 13.56 19.31
N ARG A 785 15.80 13.11 19.61
CA ARG A 785 16.76 13.87 20.44
C ARG A 785 17.02 15.26 19.86
N LYS A 786 17.30 15.35 18.56
CA LYS A 786 17.50 16.64 17.88
C LYS A 786 16.27 17.54 17.98
N GLN A 787 15.07 16.98 17.82
CA GLN A 787 13.82 17.72 17.93
C GLN A 787 13.59 18.27 19.35
N PHE A 788 13.74 17.44 20.39
CA PHE A 788 13.61 17.89 21.77
C PHE A 788 14.66 18.94 22.14
N ALA A 789 15.90 18.78 21.68
CA ALA A 789 16.95 19.79 21.89
C ALA A 789 16.60 21.15 21.28
N SER A 790 16.04 21.17 20.06
CA SER A 790 15.65 22.42 19.38
C SER A 790 14.41 23.12 19.98
N GLU A 791 13.57 22.39 20.71
CA GLU A 791 12.30 22.88 21.26
C GLU A 791 12.32 23.07 22.79
N LYS A 792 13.50 22.99 23.40
CA LYS A 792 13.67 23.09 24.85
C LYS A 792 13.11 24.42 25.37
N GLY A 793 12.18 24.36 26.32
CA GLY A 793 11.53 25.53 26.92
C GLY A 793 10.34 26.10 26.13
N MET A 794 10.01 25.56 24.95
CA MET A 794 8.83 25.98 24.18
C MET A 794 7.54 25.32 24.68
N SER A 795 6.42 26.05 24.65
CA SER A 795 5.09 25.51 25.02
C SER A 795 4.53 24.59 23.92
N LYS A 796 3.65 23.64 24.31
CA LYS A 796 3.06 22.59 23.45
C LYS A 796 4.04 21.47 23.00
N SER A 797 5.04 21.19 23.83
CA SER A 797 6.04 20.10 23.88
C SER A 797 5.84 18.83 23.03
N GLY A 798 4.65 18.25 23.18
CA GLY A 798 4.46 16.81 23.08
C GLY A 798 4.80 16.20 21.72
N LYS A 799 5.52 15.07 21.74
CA LYS A 799 5.84 14.27 20.56
C LYS A 799 5.09 12.93 20.61
N LEU A 800 4.64 12.48 19.45
CA LEU A 800 3.89 11.23 19.28
C LEU A 800 4.59 10.32 18.26
N ILE A 801 4.58 9.03 18.54
CA ILE A 801 5.04 7.95 17.68
C ILE A 801 3.85 7.02 17.52
N LEU A 802 3.40 6.79 16.29
CA LEU A 802 2.32 5.83 16.03
C LEU A 802 2.93 4.49 15.61
N LYS A 803 2.47 3.40 16.21
CA LYS A 803 2.89 2.05 15.86
C LYS A 803 1.67 1.18 15.59
N SER A 804 1.54 0.69 14.36
CA SER A 804 0.53 -0.32 14.05
C SER A 804 0.79 -1.59 14.85
N SER A 805 -0.26 -2.22 15.38
CA SER A 805 -0.16 -3.44 16.20
C SER A 805 0.75 -4.50 15.56
N ASN A 806 0.61 -4.72 14.25
CA ASN A 806 1.35 -5.75 13.51
C ASN A 806 2.63 -5.23 12.81
N ALA A 807 3.09 -4.00 13.08
CA ALA A 807 4.32 -3.48 12.47
C ALA A 807 5.56 -4.31 12.81
N SER A 808 5.61 -4.87 14.02
CA SER A 808 6.61 -5.86 14.44
C SER A 808 6.03 -6.70 15.58
N LYS A 809 6.30 -8.00 15.54
CA LYS A 809 5.96 -8.96 16.60
C LYS A 809 6.95 -8.87 17.78
N VAL A 810 8.20 -8.48 17.51
CA VAL A 810 9.29 -8.41 18.50
C VAL A 810 9.33 -7.04 19.15
N LEU A 811 9.35 -5.98 18.33
CA LEU A 811 9.36 -4.60 18.79
C LEU A 811 7.93 -4.16 19.08
N THR A 812 7.41 -4.64 20.22
CA THR A 812 6.11 -4.25 20.74
C THR A 812 6.10 -2.79 21.15
N THR A 813 4.90 -2.23 21.36
CA THR A 813 4.72 -0.83 21.78
C THR A 813 5.48 -0.51 23.07
N GLN A 814 5.48 -1.46 24.03
CA GLN A 814 6.20 -1.34 25.29
C GLN A 814 7.72 -1.42 25.09
N VAL A 815 8.20 -2.44 24.36
CA VAL A 815 9.63 -2.61 24.09
C VAL A 815 10.21 -1.39 23.36
N LEU A 816 9.48 -0.85 22.37
CA LEU A 816 9.90 0.38 21.67
C LEU A 816 9.98 1.57 22.62
N ALA A 817 9.00 1.77 23.49
CA ALA A 817 9.04 2.86 24.47
C ALA A 817 10.25 2.72 25.40
N ASP A 818 10.50 1.52 25.93
CA ASP A 818 11.60 1.25 26.86
C ASP A 818 12.98 1.44 26.21
N ILE A 819 13.16 0.99 24.96
CA ILE A 819 14.39 1.22 24.19
C ILE A 819 14.62 2.73 24.01
N ILE A 820 13.61 3.46 23.52
CA ILE A 820 13.75 4.90 23.30
C ILE A 820 14.04 5.62 24.62
N LYS A 821 13.43 5.19 25.72
CA LYS A 821 13.68 5.75 27.06
C LYS A 821 15.12 5.57 27.50
N GLN A 822 15.66 4.37 27.31
CA GLN A 822 17.01 4.03 27.70
C GLN A 822 18.02 4.81 26.85
N GLU A 823 17.82 4.86 25.54
CA GLU A 823 18.69 5.60 24.60
C GLU A 823 18.57 7.12 24.70
N ALA A 824 17.48 7.63 25.29
CA ALA A 824 17.31 9.06 25.55
C ALA A 824 18.24 9.57 26.67
N ASN A 825 18.84 8.69 27.49
CA ASN A 825 19.77 9.05 28.57
C ASN A 825 19.24 10.17 29.51
N GLY A 826 17.93 10.18 29.77
CA GLY A 826 17.28 11.19 30.61
C GLY A 826 17.02 12.55 29.95
N GLU A 827 17.32 12.73 28.66
CA GLU A 827 17.01 13.96 27.91
C GLU A 827 15.50 14.16 27.73
N PHE A 828 14.76 13.06 27.56
CA PHE A 828 13.30 13.04 27.51
C PHE A 828 12.78 11.67 27.99
N ASP A 829 11.52 11.63 28.44
CA ASP A 829 10.84 10.41 28.87
C ASP A 829 9.93 9.86 27.77
N THR A 830 9.68 8.55 27.79
CA THR A 830 8.71 7.92 26.89
C THR A 830 7.64 7.16 27.66
N LYS A 831 6.43 7.14 27.12
CA LYS A 831 5.28 6.41 27.66
C LYS A 831 4.52 5.71 26.55
N THR A 832 3.83 4.63 26.90
CA THR A 832 2.93 3.93 25.98
C THR A 832 1.51 4.46 26.13
N ALA A 833 0.73 4.39 25.05
CA ALA A 833 -0.70 4.62 25.07
C ALA A 833 -1.39 3.62 24.12
N ILE A 834 -2.33 2.84 24.62
CA ILE A 834 -2.99 1.77 23.86
C ILE A 834 -4.50 2.05 23.92
N PRO A 835 -5.08 2.74 22.91
CA PRO A 835 -6.52 3.00 22.85
C PRO A 835 -7.35 1.72 22.81
N GLY A 836 -6.82 0.64 22.22
CA GLY A 836 -7.52 -0.63 22.06
C GLY A 836 -8.79 -0.48 21.21
N HIS A 837 -9.87 -1.15 21.62
CA HIS A 837 -11.13 -1.24 20.87
C HIS A 837 -11.97 0.05 20.86
N VAL A 838 -11.59 1.09 21.63
CA VAL A 838 -12.22 2.41 21.55
C VAL A 838 -12.11 3.00 20.14
N GLN A 839 -11.13 2.55 19.35
CA GLN A 839 -10.95 2.87 17.93
C GLN A 839 -12.13 2.45 17.04
N GLN A 840 -13.01 1.53 17.46
CA GLN A 840 -14.25 1.25 16.70
C GLN A 840 -15.23 2.44 16.70
N GLY A 841 -15.06 3.36 17.66
CA GLY A 841 -15.93 4.50 17.86
C GLY A 841 -17.21 4.16 18.63
N GLY A 842 -17.77 5.19 19.28
CA GLY A 842 -19.11 5.13 19.85
C GLY A 842 -20.14 5.38 18.76
N LEU A 843 -20.51 6.65 18.56
CA LEU A 843 -21.39 7.05 17.46
C LEU A 843 -20.59 7.11 16.15
N PRO A 844 -21.14 6.63 15.02
CA PRO A 844 -20.48 6.73 13.73
C PRO A 844 -20.35 8.19 13.30
N SER A 845 -19.26 8.52 12.60
CA SER A 845 -19.05 9.86 12.06
C SER A 845 -20.09 10.20 10.97
N PRO A 846 -20.40 11.48 10.73
CA PRO A 846 -21.34 11.86 9.67
C PRO A 846 -20.95 11.36 8.28
N ILE A 847 -19.64 11.25 8.00
CA ILE A 847 -19.12 10.67 6.76
C ILE A 847 -19.53 9.20 6.66
N ASP A 848 -19.31 8.41 7.70
CA ASP A 848 -19.72 7.01 7.72
C ASP A 848 -21.23 6.84 7.61
N ARG A 849 -22.03 7.69 8.28
CA ARG A 849 -23.51 7.65 8.20
C ARG A 849 -24.01 7.92 6.77
N THR A 850 -23.51 8.98 6.14
CA THR A 850 -23.95 9.41 4.80
C THR A 850 -23.43 8.49 3.68
N ARG A 851 -22.17 8.02 3.78
CA ARG A 851 -21.61 7.04 2.84
C ARG A 851 -22.29 5.68 2.97
N ALA A 852 -22.60 5.23 4.19
CA ALA A 852 -23.34 3.99 4.39
C ALA A 852 -24.71 4.04 3.71
N ALA A 853 -25.41 5.19 3.81
CA ALA A 853 -26.68 5.37 3.12
C ALA A 853 -26.54 5.28 1.60
N ARG A 854 -25.54 5.97 1.05
CA ARG A 854 -25.23 5.93 -0.39
C ARG A 854 -24.89 4.50 -0.86
N PHE A 855 -24.03 3.79 -0.14
CA PHE A 855 -23.57 2.46 -0.51
C PHE A 855 -24.69 1.42 -0.44
N ALA A 856 -25.54 1.51 0.57
CA ALA A 856 -26.70 0.65 0.72
C ALA A 856 -27.68 0.79 -0.44
N ILE A 857 -28.02 2.04 -0.81
CA ILE A 857 -28.96 2.31 -1.91
C ILE A 857 -28.39 1.84 -3.25
N ARG A 858 -27.11 2.13 -3.54
CA ARG A 858 -26.44 1.64 -4.74
C ARG A 858 -26.39 0.11 -4.81
N SER A 859 -26.23 -0.55 -3.66
CA SER A 859 -26.23 -2.03 -3.60
C SER A 859 -27.61 -2.61 -3.91
N VAL A 860 -28.69 -1.97 -3.46
CA VAL A 860 -30.06 -2.39 -3.83
C VAL A 860 -30.30 -2.17 -5.32
N GLN A 861 -29.90 -1.02 -5.88
CA GLN A 861 -30.00 -0.75 -7.32
C GLN A 861 -29.24 -1.78 -8.16
N PHE A 862 -28.03 -2.16 -7.74
CA PHE A 862 -27.27 -3.22 -8.41
C PHE A 862 -28.00 -4.57 -8.40
N ILE A 863 -28.68 -4.91 -7.30
CA ILE A 863 -29.49 -6.12 -7.21
C ILE A 863 -30.70 -6.02 -8.16
N GLU A 864 -31.37 -4.86 -8.21
CA GLU A 864 -32.47 -4.59 -9.17
C GLU A 864 -32.00 -4.82 -10.61
N ASP A 865 -30.84 -4.27 -10.98
CA ASP A 865 -30.31 -4.31 -12.35
C ASP A 865 -29.76 -5.68 -12.76
N SER A 866 -29.16 -6.43 -11.81
CA SER A 866 -28.47 -7.70 -12.10
C SER A 866 -29.36 -8.94 -11.97
N PHE A 867 -30.55 -8.81 -11.38
CA PHE A 867 -31.42 -9.96 -11.08
C PHE A 867 -31.87 -10.71 -12.34
N ASP A 868 -32.30 -10.00 -13.37
CA ASP A 868 -32.84 -10.60 -14.60
C ASP A 868 -31.78 -11.37 -15.39
N THR A 869 -30.50 -11.02 -15.21
CA THR A 869 -29.36 -11.71 -15.83
C THR A 869 -29.14 -13.08 -15.19
N ILE A 870 -29.12 -13.16 -13.86
CA ILE A 870 -28.80 -14.42 -13.16
C ILE A 870 -30.01 -15.34 -12.96
N SER A 871 -31.21 -14.79 -12.78
CA SER A 871 -32.42 -15.56 -12.51
C SER A 871 -32.77 -16.55 -13.63
N LYS A 872 -32.39 -16.27 -14.89
CA LYS A 872 -32.54 -17.18 -16.03
C LYS A 872 -31.81 -18.52 -15.84
N HIS A 873 -30.70 -18.50 -15.11
CA HIS A 873 -29.84 -19.66 -14.88
C HIS A 873 -30.07 -20.30 -13.50
N HIS A 874 -31.12 -19.88 -12.79
CA HIS A 874 -31.36 -20.35 -11.42
C HIS A 874 -31.57 -21.86 -11.36
N TYR A 875 -32.38 -22.42 -12.25
CA TYR A 875 -32.70 -23.87 -12.29
C TYR A 875 -31.91 -24.67 -13.33
N ASP A 876 -30.91 -24.07 -13.98
CA ASP A 876 -30.09 -24.78 -14.96
C ASP A 876 -29.28 -25.90 -14.29
N VAL A 877 -29.22 -27.06 -14.96
CA VAL A 877 -28.50 -28.24 -14.46
C VAL A 877 -26.99 -27.95 -14.40
N ASP A 878 -26.44 -27.36 -15.46
CA ASP A 878 -25.04 -26.98 -15.55
C ASP A 878 -24.89 -25.45 -15.49
N PHE A 879 -24.34 -24.94 -14.38
CA PHE A 879 -24.07 -23.51 -14.23
C PHE A 879 -22.79 -23.12 -14.98
N PRO A 880 -22.83 -22.17 -15.93
CA PRO A 880 -21.65 -21.81 -16.73
C PRO A 880 -20.70 -20.94 -15.90
N VAL A 881 -19.78 -21.60 -15.20
CA VAL A 881 -18.83 -21.00 -14.24
C VAL A 881 -17.94 -19.94 -14.90
N GLU A 882 -17.53 -20.14 -16.15
CA GLU A 882 -16.60 -19.23 -16.85
C GLU A 882 -17.27 -18.00 -17.48
N ASN A 883 -18.60 -17.91 -17.43
CA ASN A 883 -19.29 -16.74 -17.97
C ASN A 883 -19.01 -15.50 -17.12
N THR A 884 -18.33 -14.52 -17.73
CA THR A 884 -17.94 -13.28 -17.06
C THR A 884 -19.15 -12.47 -16.61
N GLU A 885 -20.25 -12.45 -17.37
CA GLU A 885 -21.46 -11.71 -17.04
C GLU A 885 -22.13 -12.24 -15.75
N LEU A 886 -22.17 -13.56 -15.58
CA LEU A 886 -22.70 -14.19 -14.36
C LEU A 886 -21.77 -13.98 -13.16
N SER A 887 -20.46 -14.07 -13.37
CA SER A 887 -19.48 -13.80 -12.31
C SER A 887 -19.49 -12.35 -11.83
N ASN A 888 -19.92 -11.41 -12.68
CA ASN A 888 -20.03 -9.99 -12.35
C ASN A 888 -21.20 -9.68 -11.40
N THR A 889 -22.20 -10.55 -11.31
CA THR A 889 -23.33 -10.39 -10.38
C THR A 889 -22.95 -10.61 -8.91
N ALA A 890 -21.76 -11.16 -8.64
CA ALA A 890 -21.14 -11.21 -7.31
C ALA A 890 -20.02 -10.16 -7.27
N ALA A 891 -20.28 -9.02 -6.63
CA ALA A 891 -19.40 -7.86 -6.72
C ALA A 891 -19.12 -7.22 -5.36
N VAL A 892 -17.95 -6.58 -5.25
CA VAL A 892 -17.61 -5.69 -4.14
C VAL A 892 -17.88 -4.26 -4.60
N LEU A 893 -18.69 -3.54 -3.83
CA LEU A 893 -18.89 -2.11 -4.01
C LEU A 893 -17.69 -1.37 -3.44
N GLY A 894 -16.96 -0.65 -4.28
CA GLY A 894 -15.79 0.10 -3.84
C GLY A 894 -15.77 1.52 -4.39
N VAL A 895 -15.19 2.41 -3.59
CA VAL A 895 -14.78 3.74 -4.05
C VAL A 895 -13.41 3.56 -4.71
N LYS A 896 -13.33 3.75 -6.03
CA LYS A 896 -12.05 3.86 -6.75
C LYS A 896 -11.98 5.28 -7.31
N SER A 897 -11.18 6.15 -6.68
CA SER A 897 -11.23 7.60 -6.90
C SER A 897 -12.57 8.20 -6.43
N SER A 898 -13.43 8.72 -7.32
CA SER A 898 -14.79 9.26 -7.02
C SER A 898 -15.85 8.20 -7.21
N HIS A 899 -15.62 7.32 -8.17
CA HIS A 899 -16.69 6.56 -8.75
C HIS A 899 -16.92 5.33 -7.90
N LEU A 900 -18.17 5.15 -7.51
CA LEU A 900 -18.64 3.89 -7.01
C LEU A 900 -18.61 2.89 -8.16
N ARG A 901 -17.79 1.86 -8.00
CA ARG A 901 -17.64 0.79 -8.97
C ARG A 901 -17.93 -0.54 -8.29
N PHE A 902 -18.75 -1.34 -8.95
CA PHE A 902 -18.91 -2.75 -8.64
C PHE A 902 -17.79 -3.51 -9.35
N THR A 903 -16.95 -4.19 -8.59
CA THR A 903 -15.88 -5.04 -9.15
C THR A 903 -16.16 -6.49 -8.78
N SER A 904 -16.11 -7.41 -9.77
CA SER A 904 -16.31 -8.84 -9.53
C SER A 904 -15.38 -9.37 -8.44
N ILE A 905 -15.94 -10.19 -7.54
CA ILE A 905 -15.19 -10.79 -6.43
C ILE A 905 -14.05 -11.67 -6.93
N ARG A 906 -14.22 -12.47 -7.99
CA ARG A 906 -13.16 -13.33 -8.53
C ARG A 906 -11.93 -12.52 -8.94
N LYS A 907 -12.16 -11.43 -9.68
CA LYS A 907 -11.08 -10.53 -10.09
C LYS A 907 -10.32 -9.96 -8.90
N LEU A 908 -11.04 -9.54 -7.86
CA LEU A 908 -10.41 -8.97 -6.67
C LEU A 908 -9.66 -10.05 -5.87
N TYR A 909 -10.28 -11.21 -5.65
CA TYR A 909 -9.76 -12.28 -4.83
C TYR A 909 -8.47 -12.86 -5.42
N ASP A 910 -8.47 -13.19 -6.71
CA ASP A 910 -7.34 -13.84 -7.36
C ASP A 910 -6.18 -12.86 -7.66
N PHE A 911 -6.51 -11.64 -8.11
CA PHE A 911 -5.49 -10.72 -8.65
C PHE A 911 -5.12 -9.57 -7.73
N GLU A 912 -6.06 -8.97 -7.00
CA GLU A 912 -5.83 -7.76 -6.20
C GLU A 912 -5.54 -8.05 -4.72
N THR A 913 -5.71 -9.30 -4.25
CA THR A 913 -5.62 -9.65 -2.82
C THR A 913 -4.34 -10.38 -2.45
N GLU A 914 -3.71 -10.00 -1.33
CA GLU A 914 -2.67 -10.79 -0.67
C GLU A 914 -3.28 -11.56 0.51
N LEU A 915 -3.69 -12.82 0.27
CA LEU A 915 -4.44 -13.62 1.24
C LEU A 915 -3.69 -13.81 2.57
N GLY A 916 -2.38 -14.09 2.54
CA GLY A 916 -1.57 -14.28 3.73
C GLY A 916 -1.51 -13.05 4.64
N ARG A 917 -1.53 -11.84 4.05
CA ARG A 917 -1.56 -10.58 4.81
C ARG A 917 -2.96 -10.05 5.04
N ARG A 918 -3.97 -10.54 4.32
CA ARG A 918 -5.36 -10.09 4.39
C ARG A 918 -5.50 -8.60 4.05
N MET A 919 -4.87 -8.20 2.94
CA MET A 919 -4.87 -6.82 2.46
C MET A 919 -4.79 -6.75 0.91
N PRO A 920 -5.06 -5.59 0.30
CA PRO A 920 -4.83 -5.39 -1.14
C PRO A 920 -3.32 -5.43 -1.46
N LYS A 921 -2.95 -5.99 -2.62
CA LYS A 921 -1.56 -6.02 -3.11
C LYS A 921 -0.99 -4.62 -3.37
N LYS A 922 -1.85 -3.68 -3.79
CA LYS A 922 -1.49 -2.28 -4.06
C LYS A 922 -2.12 -1.38 -3.00
N ILE A 923 -1.28 -0.63 -2.29
CA ILE A 923 -1.71 0.36 -1.30
C ILE A 923 -1.94 1.73 -1.96
N SER A 924 -3.03 2.40 -1.61
CA SER A 924 -3.36 3.75 -2.14
C SER A 924 -2.73 4.89 -1.32
N TRP A 925 -2.32 4.64 -0.07
CA TRP A 925 -1.88 5.67 0.89
C TRP A 925 -0.38 5.94 0.93
N LYS A 926 0.40 5.46 -0.05
CA LYS A 926 1.85 5.69 -0.12
C LYS A 926 2.19 7.18 -0.20
N PHE A 927 1.47 7.94 -1.03
CA PHE A 927 1.66 9.39 -1.17
C PHE A 927 1.40 10.13 0.15
N THR A 928 0.30 9.79 0.85
CA THR A 928 -0.05 10.36 2.15
C THR A 928 1.05 10.15 3.17
N ARG A 929 1.67 8.97 3.17
CA ARG A 929 2.80 8.62 4.04
C ARG A 929 4.03 9.51 3.77
N ASP A 930 4.38 9.68 2.49
CA ASP A 930 5.50 10.54 2.09
C ASP A 930 5.28 11.99 2.54
N VAL A 931 4.06 12.50 2.41
CA VAL A 931 3.71 13.86 2.87
C VAL A 931 3.80 13.97 4.40
N ALA A 932 3.32 12.98 5.13
CA ALA A 932 3.38 12.96 6.60
C ALA A 932 4.83 13.06 7.10
N ASP A 933 5.75 12.25 6.55
CA ASP A 933 7.16 12.27 6.92
C ASP A 933 7.83 13.62 6.59
N ARG A 934 7.55 14.17 5.39
CA ARG A 934 8.10 15.47 4.97
C ARG A 934 7.70 16.59 5.92
N LEU A 935 6.43 16.66 6.31
CA LEU A 935 5.90 17.71 7.19
C LEU A 935 6.36 17.60 8.64
N VAL A 936 6.98 16.50 9.05
CA VAL A 936 7.63 16.40 10.36
C VAL A 936 9.15 16.45 10.27
N GLY A 937 9.72 16.34 9.06
CA GLY A 937 11.16 16.36 8.82
C GLY A 937 11.83 15.00 9.05
N ARG A 938 11.06 13.91 9.04
CA ARG A 938 11.57 12.55 9.20
C ARG A 938 12.24 12.09 7.91
N LYS A 939 13.40 11.44 8.02
CA LYS A 939 14.11 10.80 6.91
C LYS A 939 13.97 9.29 7.06
N ARG A 940 13.31 8.64 6.09
CA ARG A 940 13.28 7.18 5.98
C ARG A 940 14.55 6.69 5.30
N LEU A 941 15.13 5.63 5.84
CA LEU A 941 16.22 4.89 5.23
C LEU A 941 15.61 3.97 4.15
N THR A 942 15.86 4.26 2.89
CA THR A 942 15.59 3.31 1.80
C THR A 942 16.58 2.15 1.89
N LYS A 943 16.22 0.95 1.38
CA LYS A 943 17.14 -0.19 1.27
C LYS A 943 18.43 0.16 0.50
N GLU A 944 18.40 1.18 -0.34
CA GLU A 944 19.57 1.73 -1.06
C GLU A 944 20.46 2.62 -0.16
N SER A 945 19.87 3.29 0.83
CA SER A 945 20.58 4.17 1.79
C SER A 945 21.15 3.45 3.02
N ALA A 946 20.80 2.18 3.21
CA ALA A 946 21.24 1.34 4.33
C ALA A 946 22.62 0.67 4.10
N ASN A 947 23.36 1.08 3.07
CA ASN A 947 24.73 0.60 2.85
C ASN A 947 25.73 1.66 3.39
N PRO A 948 26.30 1.47 4.59
CA PRO A 948 27.18 2.46 5.23
C PRO A 948 28.45 2.76 4.41
N GLU A 949 28.86 1.90 3.49
CA GLU A 949 29.98 2.14 2.57
C GLU A 949 29.71 3.27 1.55
N ILE A 950 28.44 3.53 1.21
CA ILE A 950 28.05 4.58 0.27
C ILE A 950 28.09 5.95 0.95
N ARG A 951 27.80 6.01 2.26
CA ARG A 951 27.76 7.25 3.04
C ARG A 951 29.16 7.81 3.33
N ASN A 952 30.16 6.96 3.54
CA ASN A 952 31.55 7.38 3.69
C ASN A 952 32.23 7.75 2.34
N LYS A 953 31.61 7.44 1.19
CA LYS A 953 32.13 7.79 -0.14
C LYS A 953 31.44 9.01 -0.78
N LEU A 954 30.33 9.50 -0.23
CA LEU A 954 29.57 10.64 -0.77
C LEU A 954 29.82 11.95 -0.01
N GLY A 955 31.10 12.30 0.14
CA GLY A 955 31.48 13.71 0.21
C GLY A 955 31.22 14.33 -1.17
N GLU A 956 30.11 15.04 -1.29
CA GLU A 956 29.67 15.93 -2.38
C GLU A 956 30.54 16.00 -3.65
N SER A 957 30.02 15.48 -4.78
CA SER A 957 29.88 16.26 -6.02
C SER A 957 28.97 15.53 -7.02
N ASN A 958 27.99 16.28 -7.52
CA ASN A 958 27.00 15.85 -8.51
C ASN A 958 27.65 15.49 -9.85
N SER A 959 27.42 14.29 -10.38
CA SER A 959 27.19 14.04 -11.82
C SER A 959 26.87 12.57 -12.08
N HIS A 960 25.58 12.22 -12.17
CA HIS A 960 25.16 10.86 -12.51
C HIS A 960 25.11 10.59 -14.03
N ASP A 961 25.41 11.59 -14.88
CA ASP A 961 25.38 11.47 -16.35
C ASP A 961 26.74 11.29 -17.04
N SER A 962 27.86 11.33 -16.32
CA SER A 962 29.21 11.35 -16.91
C SER A 962 29.91 9.98 -17.03
N LEU A 963 29.31 8.89 -16.55
CA LEU A 963 29.98 7.57 -16.50
C LEU A 963 29.47 6.56 -17.54
N ARG A 964 28.26 6.72 -18.09
CA ARG A 964 27.79 5.89 -19.23
C ARG A 964 28.44 6.30 -20.56
N SER A 965 28.83 7.56 -20.71
CA SER A 965 29.56 8.09 -21.88
C SER A 965 31.03 7.69 -21.93
N CYS A 966 31.61 7.18 -20.83
CA CYS A 966 33.02 6.78 -20.75
C CYS A 966 33.28 5.29 -21.07
N LEU A 967 32.24 4.45 -21.14
CA LEU A 967 32.37 3.02 -21.46
C LEU A 967 32.94 2.76 -22.89
N PRO A 968 32.58 3.54 -23.93
CA PRO A 968 33.20 3.40 -25.26
C PRO A 968 34.64 3.93 -25.33
N LEU A 969 35.03 4.84 -24.43
CA LEU A 969 36.39 5.40 -24.37
C LEU A 969 37.38 4.43 -23.71
N ILE A 970 36.92 3.61 -22.78
CA ILE A 970 37.76 2.61 -22.08
C ILE A 970 38.05 1.38 -22.96
N SER A 971 37.12 0.99 -23.85
CA SER A 971 37.40 -0.10 -24.81
C SER A 971 38.44 0.32 -25.86
N ASN A 972 38.39 1.56 -26.34
CA ASN A 972 39.34 2.12 -27.31
C ASN A 972 40.77 2.31 -26.75
N LEU A 973 40.92 2.53 -25.43
CA LEU A 973 42.24 2.69 -24.79
C LEU A 973 43.06 1.40 -24.75
N SER A 974 42.41 0.22 -24.72
CA SER A 974 43.12 -1.06 -24.75
C SER A 974 43.74 -1.38 -26.12
N GLN A 975 43.13 -0.90 -27.21
CA GLN A 975 43.66 -1.04 -28.56
C GLN A 975 44.75 -0.01 -28.90
N ILE A 976 44.66 1.21 -28.35
CA ILE A 976 45.65 2.28 -28.59
C ILE A 976 46.94 2.03 -27.80
N ALA A 977 46.85 1.50 -26.58
CA ALA A 977 48.02 1.25 -25.73
C ALA A 977 49.01 0.21 -26.31
N PHE A 978 48.53 -0.73 -27.13
CA PHE A 978 49.40 -1.77 -27.71
C PHE A 978 50.25 -1.29 -28.89
N LYS A 979 49.85 -0.21 -29.58
CA LYS A 979 50.48 0.24 -30.83
C LYS A 979 51.70 1.16 -30.63
N HIS A 980 51.80 1.84 -29.48
CA HIS A 980 52.87 2.81 -29.17
C HIS A 980 53.70 2.46 -27.92
N TYR A 981 53.45 1.32 -27.26
CA TYR A 981 54.17 0.95 -26.04
C TYR A 981 55.68 0.77 -26.26
N ASN A 982 56.12 0.36 -27.45
CA ASN A 982 57.53 0.10 -27.72
C ASN A 982 58.37 1.37 -27.91
N ASP A 983 57.75 2.49 -28.32
CA ASP A 983 58.44 3.76 -28.63
C ASP A 983 58.63 4.68 -27.42
N LEU A 984 58.05 4.34 -26.26
CA LEU A 984 58.08 5.17 -25.05
C LEU A 984 59.39 5.00 -24.25
N ASN A 985 59.84 6.09 -23.62
CA ASN A 985 61.01 6.07 -22.74
C ASN A 985 60.70 5.36 -21.40
N ALA A 986 61.75 5.00 -20.64
CA ALA A 986 61.59 4.19 -19.42
C ALA A 986 60.66 4.82 -18.37
N PHE A 987 60.63 6.15 -18.29
CA PHE A 987 59.79 6.89 -17.36
C PHE A 987 58.30 6.88 -17.77
N GLU A 988 58.03 7.06 -19.06
CA GLU A 988 56.67 7.00 -19.60
C GLU A 988 56.09 5.58 -19.57
N LYS A 989 56.93 4.57 -19.84
CA LYS A 989 56.56 3.16 -19.65
C LYS A 989 56.14 2.90 -18.22
N GLN A 990 56.92 3.36 -17.24
CA GLN A 990 56.61 3.24 -15.81
C GLN A 990 55.25 3.86 -15.48
N LYS A 991 54.99 5.07 -15.97
CA LYS A 991 53.72 5.80 -15.75
C LYS A 991 52.51 5.09 -16.38
N CYS A 992 52.67 4.51 -17.57
CA CYS A 992 51.63 3.69 -18.19
C CYS A 992 51.37 2.39 -17.41
N THR A 993 52.42 1.72 -16.91
CA THR A 993 52.26 0.55 -16.03
C THR A 993 51.57 0.90 -14.72
N ASP A 994 51.85 2.07 -14.14
CA ASP A 994 51.22 2.52 -12.90
C ASP A 994 49.73 2.85 -13.11
N MET A 995 49.38 3.54 -14.21
CA MET A 995 47.98 3.78 -14.58
C MET A 995 47.21 2.49 -14.90
N LEU A 996 47.85 1.52 -15.59
CA LEU A 996 47.26 0.20 -15.84
C LEU A 996 47.09 -0.61 -14.55
N ALA A 997 48.02 -0.49 -13.60
CA ALA A 997 47.91 -1.11 -12.28
C ALA A 997 46.76 -0.50 -11.47
N GLU A 998 46.55 0.81 -11.55
CA GLU A 998 45.45 1.52 -10.90
C GLU A 998 44.09 1.16 -11.51
N LEU A 999 44.00 1.10 -12.85
CA LEU A 999 42.81 0.62 -13.58
C LEU A 999 42.48 -0.85 -13.26
N ARG A 1000 43.49 -1.73 -13.15
CA ARG A 1000 43.30 -3.12 -12.71
C ARG A 1000 42.86 -3.20 -11.25
N LYS A 1001 43.35 -2.30 -10.39
CA LYS A 1001 42.92 -2.19 -8.99
C LYS A 1001 41.45 -1.77 -8.89
N LEU A 1002 41.02 -0.81 -9.70
CA LEU A 1002 39.63 -0.35 -9.79
C LEU A 1002 38.72 -1.43 -10.39
N TYR A 1003 39.17 -2.14 -11.43
CA TYR A 1003 38.44 -3.26 -12.01
C TYR A 1003 38.29 -4.42 -11.01
N SER A 1004 39.36 -4.81 -10.33
CA SER A 1004 39.36 -5.83 -9.26
C SER A 1004 38.48 -5.43 -8.07
N ALA A 1005 38.49 -4.14 -7.69
CA ALA A 1005 37.61 -3.62 -6.64
C ALA A 1005 36.14 -3.68 -7.07
N LYS A 1006 35.85 -3.38 -8.34
CA LYS A 1006 34.49 -3.44 -8.90
C LYS A 1006 34.01 -4.88 -9.12
N GLU A 1007 34.89 -5.80 -9.50
CA GLU A 1007 34.64 -7.24 -9.58
C GLU A 1007 34.35 -7.84 -8.20
N LYS A 1008 35.05 -7.39 -7.15
CA LYS A 1008 34.72 -7.70 -5.75
C LYS A 1008 33.38 -7.13 -5.28
N ILE A 1009 32.97 -5.98 -5.81
CA ILE A 1009 31.67 -5.35 -5.48
C ILE A 1009 30.53 -6.08 -6.22
N LEU A 1010 30.72 -6.46 -7.50
CA LEU A 1010 29.75 -7.27 -8.24
C LEU A 1010 29.59 -8.67 -7.63
N ASN A 1011 30.69 -9.31 -7.19
CA ASN A 1011 30.64 -10.65 -6.59
C ASN A 1011 30.09 -10.68 -5.15
N ASN A 1012 29.88 -9.53 -4.50
CA ASN A 1012 29.31 -9.43 -3.15
C ASN A 1012 27.82 -9.09 -3.13
N THR A 1013 27.14 -9.09 -4.28
CA THR A 1013 25.69 -8.81 -4.36
C THR A 1013 24.91 -9.94 -5.03
N THR A 1014 24.97 -11.16 -4.47
CA THR A 1014 23.88 -12.14 -4.65
C THR A 1014 23.91 -13.22 -3.56
N PHE A 1015 22.72 -13.50 -3.03
CA PHE A 1015 22.28 -14.64 -2.20
C PHE A 1015 22.40 -14.54 -0.67
N ARG A 1016 21.28 -14.10 -0.05
CA ARG A 1016 20.76 -14.65 1.21
C ARG A 1016 20.30 -16.08 0.96
N PHE A 1017 20.72 -17.02 1.78
CA PHE A 1017 20.11 -18.34 1.87
C PHE A 1017 18.70 -18.23 2.48
N ILE A 1018 17.68 -18.58 1.71
CA ILE A 1018 16.40 -19.09 2.19
C ILE A 1018 16.25 -20.46 1.52
N GLY A 1019 16.40 -21.52 2.30
CA GLY A 1019 16.38 -22.92 1.84
C GLY A 1019 17.56 -23.71 2.38
N ASP A 1020 17.36 -25.01 2.62
CA ASP A 1020 18.42 -25.91 3.06
C ASP A 1020 19.57 -25.97 2.03
N PRO A 1021 20.85 -25.93 2.47
CA PRO A 1021 21.98 -26.03 1.57
C PRO A 1021 22.04 -27.41 0.93
N ILE A 1022 21.88 -27.45 -0.39
CA ILE A 1022 22.27 -28.60 -1.21
C ILE A 1022 23.81 -28.63 -1.23
N PRO A 1023 24.46 -29.72 -0.78
CA PRO A 1023 25.91 -29.83 -0.84
C PRO A 1023 26.40 -29.76 -2.30
N PRO A 1024 27.57 -29.16 -2.57
CA PRO A 1024 28.13 -29.13 -3.91
C PRO A 1024 28.35 -30.56 -4.42
N SER A 1025 27.80 -30.88 -5.60
CA SER A 1025 27.99 -32.17 -6.26
C SER A 1025 29.48 -32.42 -6.51
N PRO A 1026 29.98 -33.67 -6.33
CA PRO A 1026 31.37 -34.01 -6.59
C PRO A 1026 31.63 -33.94 -8.09
N THR A 1027 32.08 -32.77 -8.56
CA THR A 1027 32.64 -32.62 -9.89
C THR A 1027 34.12 -32.98 -9.77
N GLU A 1028 34.51 -34.09 -10.39
CA GLU A 1028 35.92 -34.51 -10.54
C GLU A 1028 36.70 -33.36 -11.19
N THR A 1029 37.34 -32.54 -10.37
CA THR A 1029 38.25 -31.50 -10.80
C THR A 1029 39.66 -31.98 -10.50
N THR A 1030 40.45 -31.97 -11.57
CA THR A 1030 41.84 -32.39 -11.67
C THR A 1030 42.68 -31.97 -10.47
N SER A 1031 43.40 -32.94 -9.89
CA SER A 1031 44.34 -32.75 -8.79
C SER A 1031 45.47 -31.77 -9.15
N SER A 1032 45.33 -30.49 -8.80
CA SER A 1032 46.46 -29.58 -8.67
C SER A 1032 47.07 -29.76 -7.28
N LYS A 1033 48.34 -30.21 -7.21
CA LYS A 1033 49.09 -30.40 -5.96
C LYS A 1033 49.21 -29.08 -5.17
N ILE A 1034 48.32 -28.84 -4.21
CA ILE A 1034 48.54 -27.87 -3.13
C ILE A 1034 49.09 -28.63 -1.94
N ARG A 1035 50.39 -28.93 -1.96
CA ARG A 1035 51.11 -29.55 -0.82
C ARG A 1035 51.37 -28.57 0.35
N HIS A 1036 50.83 -27.34 0.30
CA HIS A 1036 51.24 -26.26 1.21
C HIS A 1036 50.09 -25.51 1.94
N GLU A 1037 48.83 -25.97 1.87
CA GLU A 1037 47.71 -25.39 2.63
C GLU A 1037 47.17 -26.30 3.75
N ILE A 1038 47.29 -27.63 3.61
CA ILE A 1038 46.89 -28.62 4.62
C ILE A 1038 48.12 -29.50 4.91
N ASP A 1039 48.52 -29.58 6.17
CA ASP A 1039 49.63 -30.46 6.58
C ASP A 1039 49.05 -31.85 6.88
N ILE A 1040 49.38 -32.83 6.04
CA ILE A 1040 48.96 -34.23 6.18
C ILE A 1040 50.17 -35.03 6.65
N LYS A 1041 50.21 -35.43 7.92
CA LYS A 1041 51.30 -36.23 8.49
C LYS A 1041 50.88 -37.70 8.58
N PRO A 1042 51.47 -38.62 7.79
CA PRO A 1042 51.21 -40.05 7.94
C PRO A 1042 52.06 -40.57 9.09
N GLN A 1043 51.46 -40.89 10.24
CA GLN A 1043 52.17 -41.56 11.33
C GLN A 1043 51.28 -42.55 12.08
N LEU A 1044 51.17 -43.76 11.53
CA LEU A 1044 51.07 -45.02 12.25
C LEU A 1044 51.67 -46.12 11.35
N HIS A 1045 52.45 -47.04 11.94
CA HIS A 1045 53.16 -48.08 11.19
C HIS A 1045 52.17 -48.94 10.38
N SER A 1046 52.49 -49.13 9.10
CA SER A 1046 51.80 -49.98 8.10
C SER A 1046 50.32 -49.72 7.85
N LEU A 1047 49.98 -48.67 7.09
CA LEU A 1047 48.76 -48.64 6.26
C LEU A 1047 49.00 -47.73 5.05
N ARG A 1048 48.59 -48.21 3.86
CA ARG A 1048 48.69 -47.48 2.59
C ARG A 1048 47.63 -46.38 2.58
N CYS A 1049 48.01 -45.11 2.62
CA CYS A 1049 47.07 -44.01 2.34
C CYS A 1049 46.44 -44.21 0.95
N GLN A 1050 45.14 -44.50 0.88
CA GLN A 1050 44.39 -44.46 -0.37
C GLN A 1050 43.78 -43.06 -0.58
N LYS A 1051 43.78 -42.63 -1.85
CA LYS A 1051 43.34 -41.35 -2.44
C LYS A 1051 42.46 -40.47 -1.54
N HIS A 1052 42.95 -39.27 -1.22
CA HIS A 1052 42.11 -38.14 -0.78
C HIS A 1052 41.75 -37.26 -1.97
N ILE A 1053 40.51 -36.79 -2.04
CA ILE A 1053 40.09 -35.76 -2.99
C ILE A 1053 39.98 -34.44 -2.21
N ILE A 1054 40.89 -33.52 -2.50
CA ILE A 1054 40.82 -32.14 -2.01
C ILE A 1054 40.43 -31.28 -3.21
N GLY A 1055 39.17 -30.87 -3.25
CA GLY A 1055 38.65 -29.93 -4.25
C GLY A 1055 38.57 -28.54 -3.65
N SER A 1056 39.19 -27.56 -4.28
CA SER A 1056 39.08 -26.16 -3.88
C SER A 1056 38.60 -25.28 -5.03
N ASN A 1057 37.62 -24.43 -4.72
CA ASN A 1057 37.41 -23.16 -5.42
C ASN A 1057 37.80 -22.05 -4.45
N LEU A 1058 38.24 -20.88 -4.93
CA LEU A 1058 38.84 -19.77 -4.16
C LEU A 1058 38.12 -19.32 -2.85
N SER A 1059 36.92 -19.82 -2.55
CA SER A 1059 36.14 -19.55 -1.34
C SER A 1059 35.64 -20.80 -0.57
N HIS A 1060 35.65 -22.00 -1.17
CA HIS A 1060 34.97 -23.20 -0.64
C HIS A 1060 35.87 -24.44 -0.78
N MET A 1061 35.87 -25.28 0.25
CA MET A 1061 36.72 -26.49 0.28
C MET A 1061 35.88 -27.75 0.50
N LEU A 1062 36.08 -28.75 -0.35
CA LEU A 1062 35.55 -30.12 -0.19
C LEU A 1062 36.71 -31.05 0.18
N ILE A 1063 36.56 -31.75 1.30
CA ILE A 1063 37.47 -32.80 1.75
C ILE A 1063 36.67 -34.10 1.80
N SER A 1064 36.98 -35.04 0.89
CA SER A 1064 36.31 -36.35 0.87
C SER A 1064 37.27 -37.53 1.01
N ASP A 1065 36.72 -38.64 1.51
CA ASP A 1065 37.35 -39.96 1.56
C ASP A 1065 38.63 -39.97 2.42
N VAL A 1066 38.48 -39.53 3.67
CA VAL A 1066 39.58 -39.50 4.65
C VAL A 1066 39.45 -40.71 5.57
N GLN A 1067 40.48 -41.55 5.60
CA GLN A 1067 40.53 -42.72 6.47
C GLN A 1067 41.85 -42.74 7.25
N GLU A 1068 41.78 -42.99 8.56
CA GLU A 1068 42.94 -43.19 9.45
C GLU A 1068 44.00 -42.06 9.42
N CYS A 1069 43.57 -40.80 9.24
CA CYS A 1069 44.46 -39.66 9.08
C CYS A 1069 44.29 -38.58 10.16
N ILE A 1070 45.36 -37.81 10.40
CA ILE A 1070 45.32 -36.56 11.17
C ILE A 1070 45.41 -35.39 10.19
N LEU A 1071 44.38 -34.54 10.17
CA LEU A 1071 44.27 -33.38 9.27
C LEU A 1071 44.17 -32.09 10.06
N THR A 1072 45.01 -31.11 9.72
CA THR A 1072 45.01 -29.81 10.38
C THR A 1072 45.16 -28.65 9.38
N ASN A 1073 44.41 -27.57 9.61
CA ASN A 1073 44.47 -26.31 8.86
C ASN A 1073 44.95 -25.19 9.81
N TRP A 1074 46.12 -24.60 9.53
CA TRP A 1074 46.82 -23.66 10.43
C TRP A 1074 47.08 -22.24 9.85
N LYS A 1075 46.54 -21.82 8.71
CA LYS A 1075 46.93 -20.53 8.09
C LYS A 1075 46.01 -19.33 8.40
N ARG A 1076 46.64 -18.15 8.57
CA ARG A 1076 46.13 -16.79 8.92
C ARG A 1076 44.91 -16.24 8.15
N ARG A 1077 44.37 -16.95 7.16
CA ARG A 1077 43.14 -16.55 6.45
C ARG A 1077 42.16 -17.73 6.48
N PRO A 1078 41.10 -17.66 7.29
CA PRO A 1078 40.14 -18.76 7.41
C PRO A 1078 39.41 -18.99 6.07
N ILE A 1079 39.18 -20.25 5.75
CA ILE A 1079 38.41 -20.68 4.57
C ILE A 1079 36.95 -20.25 4.78
N LYS A 1080 36.26 -19.78 3.73
CA LYS A 1080 34.89 -19.26 3.92
C LYS A 1080 33.85 -20.35 4.16
N SER A 1081 34.00 -21.55 3.58
CA SER A 1081 33.20 -22.71 4.01
C SER A 1081 33.92 -24.03 3.74
N VAL A 1082 33.61 -25.04 4.54
CA VAL A 1082 34.20 -26.39 4.42
C VAL A 1082 33.10 -27.45 4.38
N HIS A 1083 33.22 -28.38 3.45
CA HIS A 1083 32.37 -29.57 3.38
C HIS A 1083 33.25 -30.82 3.55
N LEU A 1084 32.95 -31.63 4.56
CA LEU A 1084 33.61 -32.91 4.85
C LEU A 1084 32.67 -34.05 4.44
N GLN A 1085 33.16 -35.02 3.67
CA GLN A 1085 32.37 -36.15 3.21
C GLN A 1085 33.13 -37.48 3.37
N ASN A 1086 32.49 -38.55 3.83
CA ASN A 1086 33.09 -39.89 3.97
C ASN A 1086 34.39 -39.88 4.83
N ILE A 1087 34.26 -39.55 6.11
CA ILE A 1087 35.38 -39.52 7.06
C ILE A 1087 35.31 -40.74 7.99
N ASP A 1088 36.39 -41.50 8.12
CA ASP A 1088 36.43 -42.66 9.03
C ASP A 1088 37.75 -42.72 9.83
N ALA A 1089 37.66 -43.14 11.09
CA ALA A 1089 38.79 -43.37 11.99
C ALA A 1089 39.85 -42.25 12.03
N SER A 1090 39.44 -40.98 11.89
CA SER A 1090 40.34 -39.84 11.64
C SER A 1090 40.21 -38.72 12.68
N ILE A 1091 41.27 -37.91 12.81
CA ILE A 1091 41.29 -36.70 13.67
C ILE A 1091 41.39 -35.48 12.78
N LEU A 1092 40.44 -34.54 12.89
CA LEU A 1092 40.42 -33.30 12.11
C LEU A 1092 40.40 -32.07 13.01
N GLN A 1093 41.27 -31.10 12.72
CA GLN A 1093 41.26 -29.77 13.34
C GLN A 1093 41.12 -28.68 12.27
N LEU A 1094 40.01 -27.96 12.28
CA LEU A 1094 39.60 -27.05 11.21
C LEU A 1094 39.08 -25.70 11.75
N VAL A 1095 39.48 -24.62 11.07
CA VAL A 1095 38.99 -23.25 11.31
C VAL A 1095 38.41 -22.69 10.01
N SER A 1096 37.16 -22.25 10.06
CA SER A 1096 36.39 -21.68 8.95
C SER A 1096 35.71 -20.38 9.37
N SER A 1097 35.66 -19.37 8.49
CA SER A 1097 34.95 -18.11 8.75
C SER A 1097 33.47 -18.17 8.38
N GLY A 1098 32.99 -19.28 7.82
CA GLY A 1098 31.59 -19.53 7.50
C GLY A 1098 31.18 -20.97 7.83
N PRO A 1099 30.16 -21.54 7.16
CA PRO A 1099 29.57 -22.80 7.59
C PRO A 1099 30.49 -24.00 7.35
N VAL A 1100 30.39 -24.98 8.24
CA VAL A 1100 31.01 -26.30 8.09
C VAL A 1100 29.92 -27.36 8.02
N ILE A 1101 29.96 -28.17 6.98
CA ILE A 1101 29.03 -29.29 6.76
C ILE A 1101 29.83 -30.58 6.88
N VAL A 1102 29.34 -31.53 7.66
CA VAL A 1102 29.94 -32.87 7.81
C VAL A 1102 28.91 -33.92 7.41
N GLU A 1103 29.19 -34.67 6.35
CA GLU A 1103 28.35 -35.73 5.82
C GLU A 1103 29.07 -37.09 5.91
N ARG A 1104 28.39 -38.12 6.44
CA ARG A 1104 28.92 -39.50 6.52
C ARG A 1104 30.28 -39.59 7.21
N ALA A 1105 30.33 -39.22 8.49
CA ALA A 1105 31.53 -39.37 9.32
C ALA A 1105 31.32 -40.43 10.40
N CYS A 1106 32.29 -41.34 10.57
CA CYS A 1106 32.23 -42.39 11.59
C CYS A 1106 33.53 -42.52 12.39
N ASN A 1107 33.40 -42.92 13.66
CA ASN A 1107 34.53 -43.24 14.57
C ASN A 1107 35.66 -42.19 14.56
N SER A 1108 35.31 -40.91 14.50
CA SER A 1108 36.27 -39.81 14.26
C SER A 1108 36.17 -38.70 15.32
N VAL A 1109 37.27 -37.96 15.50
CA VAL A 1109 37.33 -36.81 16.42
C VAL A 1109 37.47 -35.51 15.62
N LEU A 1110 36.51 -34.60 15.77
CA LEU A 1110 36.43 -33.36 15.00
C LEU A 1110 36.55 -32.14 15.91
N VAL A 1111 37.57 -31.32 15.71
CA VAL A 1111 37.79 -30.05 16.42
C VAL A 1111 37.53 -28.90 15.44
N ILE A 1112 36.38 -28.23 15.56
CA ILE A 1112 35.88 -27.30 14.54
C ILE A 1112 35.59 -25.91 15.13
N GLU A 1113 36.14 -24.87 14.51
CA GLU A 1113 35.76 -23.48 14.73
C GLU A 1113 35.07 -22.93 13.48
N CYS A 1114 33.82 -22.48 13.61
CA CYS A 1114 33.02 -22.07 12.46
C CYS A 1114 31.89 -21.08 12.79
N HIS A 1115 31.26 -20.51 11.76
CA HIS A 1115 30.09 -19.66 11.97
C HIS A 1115 28.82 -20.47 12.27
N GLN A 1116 28.66 -21.64 11.64
CA GLN A 1116 27.53 -22.56 11.78
C GLN A 1116 28.01 -23.99 11.47
N LEU A 1117 27.55 -24.99 12.23
CA LEU A 1117 27.87 -26.40 12.03
C LEU A 1117 26.61 -27.22 11.68
N ARG A 1118 26.68 -28.01 10.61
CA ARG A 1118 25.65 -28.99 10.24
C ARG A 1118 26.25 -30.41 10.15
N LEU A 1119 25.61 -31.36 10.81
CA LEU A 1119 26.02 -32.76 10.86
C LEU A 1119 24.95 -33.64 10.23
N HIS A 1120 25.35 -34.50 9.30
CA HIS A 1120 24.44 -35.38 8.56
C HIS A 1120 25.03 -36.79 8.45
N ASP A 1121 24.28 -37.82 8.89
CA ASP A 1121 24.74 -39.23 8.93
C ASP A 1121 26.10 -39.40 9.68
N VAL A 1122 26.26 -38.74 10.84
CA VAL A 1122 27.48 -38.83 11.67
C VAL A 1122 27.28 -39.82 12.83
N VAL A 1123 28.17 -40.80 12.98
CA VAL A 1123 27.99 -41.92 13.92
C VAL A 1123 29.25 -42.16 14.77
N ASN A 1124 29.11 -42.31 16.08
CA ASN A 1124 30.23 -42.59 17.01
C ASN A 1124 31.38 -41.55 16.91
N CYS A 1125 31.05 -40.27 16.83
CA CYS A 1125 32.03 -39.19 16.73
C CYS A 1125 32.07 -38.33 18.00
N THR A 1126 33.26 -37.86 18.34
CA THR A 1126 33.45 -36.81 19.36
C THR A 1126 33.72 -35.48 18.66
N ILE A 1127 32.90 -34.48 18.95
CA ILE A 1127 32.91 -33.17 18.28
C ILE A 1127 33.19 -32.08 19.31
N VAL A 1128 34.36 -31.46 19.19
CA VAL A 1128 34.75 -30.30 19.99
C VAL A 1128 34.56 -29.07 19.14
N VAL A 1129 33.73 -28.14 19.58
CA VAL A 1129 33.25 -27.08 18.68
C VAL A 1129 33.20 -25.70 19.34
N ASN A 1130 33.54 -24.69 18.55
CA ASN A 1130 33.25 -23.28 18.82
C ASN A 1130 32.41 -22.72 17.66
N VAL A 1131 31.12 -22.43 17.90
CA VAL A 1131 30.20 -21.94 16.87
C VAL A 1131 29.77 -20.52 17.22
N SER A 1132 30.08 -19.54 16.38
CA SER A 1132 29.79 -18.13 16.71
C SER A 1132 28.31 -17.76 16.76
N ASN A 1133 27.42 -18.58 16.20
CA ASN A 1133 25.97 -18.37 16.24
C ASN A 1133 25.24 -19.26 17.28
N ASP A 1134 26.01 -19.95 18.13
CA ASP A 1134 25.55 -20.83 19.22
C ASP A 1134 24.58 -21.96 18.79
N ARG A 1135 24.50 -22.30 17.49
CA ARG A 1135 23.56 -23.29 16.94
C ARG A 1135 24.23 -24.40 16.15
N ILE A 1136 23.82 -25.63 16.43
CA ILE A 1136 24.24 -26.84 15.70
C ILE A 1136 23.00 -27.56 15.17
N VAL A 1137 23.02 -27.90 13.88
CA VAL A 1137 21.94 -28.68 13.25
C VAL A 1137 22.42 -30.11 13.06
N ILE A 1138 21.60 -31.07 13.51
CA ILE A 1138 21.91 -32.50 13.47
C ILE A 1138 20.79 -33.25 12.75
N GLU A 1139 21.17 -34.15 11.84
CA GLU A 1139 20.25 -34.96 11.05
C GLU A 1139 20.82 -36.38 10.89
N ARG A 1140 20.05 -37.42 11.25
CA ARG A 1140 20.41 -38.83 11.15
C ARG A 1140 21.74 -39.21 11.83
N CYS A 1141 22.08 -38.54 12.93
CA CYS A 1141 23.30 -38.82 13.68
C CYS A 1141 23.04 -39.72 14.88
N ASN A 1142 24.05 -40.47 15.33
CA ASN A 1142 23.88 -41.39 16.46
C ASN A 1142 25.16 -41.51 17.31
N ASN A 1143 24.99 -41.65 18.63
CA ASN A 1143 26.05 -41.79 19.63
C ASN A 1143 27.13 -40.69 19.54
N LEU A 1144 26.72 -39.43 19.41
CA LEU A 1144 27.63 -38.28 19.37
C LEU A 1144 28.00 -37.79 20.77
N LYS A 1145 29.24 -37.37 20.97
CA LYS A 1145 29.66 -36.55 22.12
C LYS A 1145 30.01 -35.15 21.66
N ILE A 1146 29.29 -34.13 22.12
CA ILE A 1146 29.50 -32.74 21.72
C ILE A 1146 30.03 -31.96 22.92
N ALA A 1147 31.20 -31.34 22.75
CA ALA A 1147 31.87 -30.56 23.78
C ALA A 1147 32.11 -29.11 23.27
N PRO A 1148 31.52 -28.09 23.91
CA PRO A 1148 31.84 -26.69 23.58
C PRO A 1148 33.28 -26.35 23.98
N LYS A 1149 34.01 -25.67 23.10
CA LYS A 1149 35.41 -25.24 23.36
C LYS A 1149 35.50 -24.06 24.35
N ASN A 1150 34.46 -23.21 24.39
CA ASN A 1150 34.35 -22.02 25.26
C ASN A 1150 33.08 -22.08 26.13
N LYS A 1151 32.95 -21.19 27.13
CA LYS A 1151 31.74 -21.02 27.99
C LYS A 1151 30.53 -20.42 27.23
N GLN A 1152 30.06 -21.10 26.19
CA GLN A 1152 28.83 -20.74 25.45
C GLN A 1152 27.79 -21.85 25.57
N ASP A 1153 26.54 -21.48 25.81
CA ASP A 1153 25.41 -22.39 25.79
C ASP A 1153 25.04 -22.72 24.33
N LEU A 1154 25.26 -23.97 23.91
CA LEU A 1154 24.96 -24.42 22.56
C LEU A 1154 23.52 -24.90 22.45
N THR A 1155 22.78 -24.40 21.46
CA THR A 1155 21.47 -24.91 21.07
C THR A 1155 21.64 -25.96 19.97
N ILE A 1156 21.05 -27.15 20.14
CA ILE A 1156 21.07 -28.22 19.14
C ILE A 1156 19.67 -28.42 18.57
N ASP A 1157 19.56 -28.22 17.26
CA ASP A 1157 18.35 -28.49 16.47
C ASP A 1157 18.50 -29.91 15.86
N ASP A 1158 17.92 -30.93 16.50
CA ASP A 1158 17.93 -32.31 16.00
C ASP A 1158 16.64 -32.62 15.22
N PHE A 1159 16.76 -32.76 13.90
CA PHE A 1159 15.63 -33.08 13.02
C PHE A 1159 15.24 -34.56 13.03
N SER A 1160 16.07 -35.41 13.64
CA SER A 1160 15.85 -36.86 13.76
C SER A 1160 14.98 -37.22 14.96
N TRP A 1161 14.80 -36.31 15.92
CA TRP A 1161 14.11 -36.56 17.20
C TRP A 1161 13.13 -35.42 17.57
N PRO A 1162 11.87 -35.45 17.09
CA PRO A 1162 10.93 -34.33 17.19
C PRO A 1162 10.12 -34.23 18.50
N THR A 1163 10.41 -35.04 19.53
CA THR A 1163 9.65 -35.03 20.80
C THR A 1163 10.19 -34.03 21.82
N LEU A 1164 9.46 -32.93 22.02
CA LEU A 1164 9.72 -31.94 23.09
C LEU A 1164 9.49 -32.56 24.48
N GLY A 1165 10.56 -32.88 25.20
CA GLY A 1165 10.52 -33.20 26.64
C GLY A 1165 11.22 -34.49 27.09
N GLU A 1166 11.71 -35.32 26.16
CA GLU A 1166 12.49 -36.52 26.48
C GLU A 1166 13.99 -36.31 26.24
N VAL A 1167 14.85 -36.96 27.04
CA VAL A 1167 16.31 -36.86 26.88
C VAL A 1167 16.71 -37.60 25.61
N ASN A 1168 17.23 -36.87 24.61
CA ASN A 1168 17.62 -37.42 23.32
C ASN A 1168 18.80 -38.41 23.48
N PRO A 1169 18.66 -39.70 23.09
CA PRO A 1169 19.73 -40.70 23.25
C PRO A 1169 20.82 -40.61 22.16
N HIS A 1170 20.63 -39.80 21.11
CA HIS A 1170 21.51 -39.75 19.94
C HIS A 1170 22.77 -38.90 20.13
N TYR A 1171 22.79 -38.03 21.13
CA TYR A 1171 23.97 -37.25 21.47
C TYR A 1171 24.04 -36.93 22.97
N THR A 1172 25.24 -36.68 23.46
CA THR A 1172 25.48 -36.19 24.82
C THR A 1172 26.29 -34.90 24.77
N ILE A 1173 25.84 -33.88 25.49
CA ILE A 1173 26.57 -32.61 25.65
C ILE A 1173 27.31 -32.66 26.98
N SER A 1174 28.64 -32.55 26.97
CA SER A 1174 29.43 -32.51 28.21
C SER A 1174 29.29 -31.15 28.90
N GLN A 1175 28.96 -31.13 30.20
CA GLN A 1175 29.03 -29.92 31.02
C GLN A 1175 30.49 -29.57 31.33
N PHE A 1176 30.87 -28.31 31.17
CA PHE A 1176 32.25 -27.84 31.35
C PHE A 1176 32.65 -27.90 32.83
N GLN A 1177 33.41 -28.91 33.24
CA GLN A 1177 34.24 -28.91 34.45
C GLN A 1177 35.68 -29.13 34.01
N ASP A 1178 36.60 -28.31 34.52
CA ASP A 1178 38.02 -28.12 34.16
C ASP A 1178 38.82 -29.40 33.80
N HIS A 1179 38.51 -30.02 32.66
CA HIS A 1179 39.22 -31.16 32.10
C HIS A 1179 39.58 -30.88 30.64
N PRO A 1180 40.80 -31.23 30.18
CA PRO A 1180 41.14 -31.12 28.77
C PRO A 1180 40.17 -31.99 27.97
N TRP A 1181 39.52 -31.42 26.95
CA TRP A 1181 38.51 -32.07 26.09
C TRP A 1181 38.90 -33.47 25.56
N ILE A 1182 40.20 -33.78 25.58
CA ILE A 1182 40.79 -35.06 25.23
C ILE A 1182 40.31 -36.20 26.14
N ASP A 1183 40.03 -35.92 27.42
CA ASP A 1183 39.55 -36.93 28.37
C ASP A 1183 38.06 -37.28 28.13
N HIS A 1184 37.38 -36.57 27.21
CA HIS A 1184 36.00 -36.85 26.80
C HIS A 1184 35.87 -37.68 25.52
N ILE A 1185 36.99 -38.06 24.89
CA ILE A 1185 37.01 -38.94 23.71
C ILE A 1185 36.38 -40.29 24.09
N GLN A 1186 35.45 -40.79 23.27
CA GLN A 1186 34.84 -42.11 23.47
C GLN A 1186 35.91 -43.22 23.47
N ASP A 1187 35.82 -44.12 24.46
CA ASP A 1187 36.57 -45.38 24.45
C ASP A 1187 36.26 -46.15 23.16
N GLY A 1188 37.29 -46.43 22.36
CA GLY A 1188 37.16 -47.10 21.06
C GLY A 1188 37.08 -46.19 19.84
N ALA A 1189 36.94 -44.86 20.00
CA ALA A 1189 36.98 -43.92 18.87
C ALA A 1189 38.39 -43.68 18.32
N LEU A 1190 39.43 -43.90 19.16
CA LEU A 1190 40.84 -43.80 18.78
C LEU A 1190 41.61 -44.93 19.46
N ASN A 1191 42.65 -45.45 18.83
CA ASN A 1191 43.59 -46.37 19.49
C ASN A 1191 44.51 -45.60 20.47
N SER A 1192 45.15 -46.33 21.39
CA SER A 1192 46.00 -45.75 22.44
C SER A 1192 47.17 -44.90 21.90
N ALA A 1193 47.64 -45.18 20.68
CA ALA A 1193 48.68 -44.40 20.01
C ALA A 1193 48.16 -43.05 19.47
N GLN A 1194 46.97 -43.04 18.85
CA GLN A 1194 46.30 -41.81 18.38
C GLN A 1194 45.95 -40.88 19.56
N LEU A 1195 45.46 -41.43 20.66
CA LEU A 1195 45.12 -40.67 21.87
C LEU A 1195 46.35 -39.98 22.48
N THR A 1196 47.51 -40.63 22.42
CA THR A 1196 48.80 -40.10 22.91
C THR A 1196 49.34 -38.98 22.00
N GLN A 1197 49.20 -39.10 20.67
CA GLN A 1197 49.60 -38.05 19.72
C GLN A 1197 48.73 -36.80 19.84
N LEU A 1198 47.42 -36.97 20.05
CA LEU A 1198 46.49 -35.87 20.26
C LEU A 1198 46.86 -35.04 21.49
N LYS A 1199 47.15 -35.70 22.63
CA LYS A 1199 47.65 -35.06 23.87
C LYS A 1199 48.90 -34.20 23.60
N LYS A 1200 49.82 -34.72 22.80
CA LYS A 1200 51.06 -34.04 22.41
C LYS A 1200 50.83 -32.80 21.52
N ALA A 1201 49.89 -32.88 20.57
CA ALA A 1201 49.57 -31.77 19.66
C ALA A 1201 48.93 -30.58 20.40
N THR A 1202 48.01 -30.84 21.33
CA THR A 1202 47.38 -29.81 22.18
C THR A 1202 48.34 -29.15 23.17
N GLU A 1203 49.32 -29.88 23.71
CA GLU A 1203 50.36 -29.26 24.54
C GLU A 1203 51.26 -28.29 23.74
N THR A 1204 51.34 -28.49 22.42
CA THR A 1204 52.13 -27.63 21.53
C THR A 1204 51.40 -26.34 21.19
N SER A 1205 50.07 -26.37 21.00
CA SER A 1205 49.26 -25.17 20.71
C SER A 1205 49.16 -24.19 21.88
N VAL A 1206 49.16 -24.69 23.12
CA VAL A 1206 49.12 -23.84 24.34
C VAL A 1206 50.44 -23.07 24.54
N ARG A 1207 51.56 -23.58 24.03
CA ARG A 1207 52.87 -22.89 24.09
C ARG A 1207 53.01 -21.75 23.07
N GLU A 1208 52.31 -21.78 21.93
CA GLU A 1208 52.37 -20.72 20.91
C GLU A 1208 51.46 -19.51 21.24
N GLU A 1209 50.32 -19.71 21.90
CA GLU A 1209 49.47 -18.60 22.38
C GLU A 1209 50.12 -17.78 23.51
N GLY A 1210 51.00 -18.40 24.30
CA GLY A 1210 51.79 -17.72 25.34
C GLY A 1210 52.91 -16.80 24.81
N LEU A 1211 53.27 -16.90 23.53
CA LEU A 1211 54.34 -16.11 22.90
C LEU A 1211 53.86 -14.79 22.26
N TYR A 1212 52.54 -14.54 22.19
CA TYR A 1212 51.97 -13.33 21.56
C TYR A 1212 51.24 -12.38 22.53
N LYS A 1213 51.34 -12.60 23.84
CA LYS A 1213 50.93 -11.63 24.87
C LYS A 1213 52.16 -11.11 25.59
N ASN A 1214 52.93 -10.23 24.94
CA ASN A 1214 53.79 -9.22 25.56
C ASN A 1214 54.49 -8.41 24.45
N ASP A 1215 53.84 -7.35 23.96
CA ASP A 1215 54.56 -6.10 23.64
C ASP A 1215 53.58 -4.91 23.61
N PRO A 1216 53.55 -4.06 24.66
CA PRO A 1216 52.82 -2.80 24.65
C PRO A 1216 53.79 -1.63 24.43
N SER A 1217 54.16 -1.32 23.19
CA SER A 1217 54.69 0.00 22.79
C SER A 1217 54.93 0.13 21.29
N GLY A 1218 54.36 1.17 20.66
CA GLY A 1218 54.61 1.56 19.26
C GLY A 1218 53.38 2.04 18.52
#